data_AF-A0A5N7XAN8-F1
#
_entry.id   AF-A0A5N7XAN8-F1
#
_cell.length_a   1.000
_cell.length_b   1.000
_cell.length_c   1.000
_cell.angle_alpha   90.00
_cell.angle_beta   90.00
_cell.angle_gamma   90.00
#
_symmetry.space_group_name_H-M   'P 1'
#
loop_
_entity.id
_entity.type
_entity.pdbx_description
1 polymer ?
#
loop_
_entity_poly.entity_id
_entity_poly.type
_entity_poly.pdbx_seq_one_letter_code
_entity_poly.pdbx_strand_id
1 'polypeptide(L)'
;MATTPRKDLPGTNAPNWSQRVTEELRVLMGRAGNGRALTAKDLMDSGIAKPGAGGGLVPGGAGERQPDLTPPPTPTGFVANAAISNIVIEHDAPTYRQGHGHGMTVVYGVIHESGSELPTFDQTVELMRFMGTVASYSTNPATKWRLWIKWLTADGVLSAAPAGGINGLAVETGQDVDRLLNALQGKITESQLYEHLGSRIDLLDKEDGPLGRSLVTAAQQQDALNQSVRGNINQMAEGLLEAALAADKALERITDAGVYVDPATGQVKIYGLEQTNEHVTTLQVLLDAVQGQLVLKATTAYVDGAIADATLSPADLILYEGLDARIVEVTQQLDSINGQLSQKASALELQGAMVRLTAAESNLDALNGQIALRVTRAEYEADKGLLNERMNSAEIQLSAIDAPAITATVIAVKKAERDAQKSAEALLRDILSGEQTRNAADTALAFARTELTAKVEEGLSAEATARTELAATVDEQAAALSQESKVRATDIAAEAFAREQLAARVDGDLGEVSAAIAEEKSVRTDQTGYLGALYSLRMQLSQGGQLVVGGVAISGTSSEESGPRIDYGVMANSFWIAAPAGSPVGVSNVKPFTVQTTEQTINGVVVPAGVYMDAAYINNVTVLFGRFGTLLADKIQATAISASQLTAGNGVIGGTLKSSNYVAGSSGWTMRPDGMAEFSGVIVRGTIYSTAGTIGGITINGNGLNAGGFWGYAWPPAGQSGFHIGPNGILLGNANNGRYVEIQSSGNIYAPGLRIENGNATFFGNLSGASGTFSGTITAQKVITTGNLEDNAAAVPLFAQSASTYTALWVPAFDGAMTCVVHYGGSFNFMNFRDEAVYLTLYVDGVAVQSIVIGSLNYPGNGAFAFAFSGNGAGRSIELRLSAGGQTPSANVFVQATLHKR
;
A
#
# COMPACT_ATOMS: atom_id res chain seq x y z
N MET A 1 83.28 53.50 102.95
CA MET A 1 81.90 53.50 102.41
C MET A 1 81.12 52.41 103.13
N ALA A 2 79.91 52.73 103.59
CA ALA A 2 79.10 51.92 104.48
C ALA A 2 79.04 50.45 104.03
N THR A 3 79.69 49.56 104.78
CA THR A 3 79.60 48.12 104.54
C THR A 3 78.18 47.69 104.88
N THR A 4 77.43 47.31 103.85
CA THR A 4 76.14 46.63 103.99
C THR A 4 76.30 45.50 105.02
N PRO A 5 75.46 45.42 106.07
CA PRO A 5 75.55 44.32 107.02
C PRO A 5 75.40 43.01 106.25
N ARG A 6 76.41 42.13 106.34
CA ARG A 6 76.35 40.79 105.77
C ARG A 6 75.14 40.08 106.38
N LYS A 7 74.14 39.73 105.55
CA LYS A 7 72.83 39.18 105.95
C LYS A 7 72.93 37.91 106.81
N ASP A 8 74.06 37.24 106.69
CA ASP A 8 74.45 35.97 107.28
C ASP A 8 75.14 36.13 108.65
N LEU A 9 75.45 37.35 109.10
CA LEU A 9 75.99 37.61 110.43
C LEU A 9 75.05 38.54 111.23
N PRO A 10 74.77 38.25 112.52
CA PRO A 10 73.95 39.12 113.36
C PRO A 10 74.63 40.48 113.60
N GLY A 11 73.96 41.48 114.22
CA GLY A 11 74.63 42.76 114.52
C GLY A 11 75.88 42.56 115.39
N THR A 12 76.92 43.40 115.23
CA THR A 12 78.22 43.24 115.91
C THR A 12 78.16 43.24 117.44
N ASN A 13 77.06 43.74 118.01
CA ASN A 13 76.81 43.80 119.46
C ASN A 13 75.94 42.64 119.97
N ALA A 14 75.58 41.67 119.11
CA ALA A 14 74.78 40.52 119.50
C ALA A 14 75.61 39.53 120.34
N PRO A 15 75.04 38.92 121.40
CA PRO A 15 75.77 38.00 122.28
C PRO A 15 76.40 36.79 121.56
N ASN A 16 75.85 36.40 120.40
CA ASN A 16 76.29 35.28 119.58
C ASN A 16 77.13 35.67 118.35
N TRP A 17 77.54 36.94 118.22
CA TRP A 17 78.31 37.43 117.07
C TRP A 17 79.59 36.64 116.84
N SER A 18 80.42 36.45 117.87
CA SER A 18 81.69 35.73 117.77
C SER A 18 81.51 34.27 117.36
N GLN A 19 80.45 33.61 117.84
CA GLN A 19 80.12 32.23 117.49
C GLN A 19 79.70 32.13 116.01
N ARG A 20 78.83 33.02 115.54
CA ARG A 20 78.37 33.05 114.13
C ARG A 20 79.48 33.42 113.15
N VAL A 21 80.33 34.39 113.49
CA VAL A 21 81.51 34.72 112.67
C VAL A 21 82.44 33.51 112.54
N THR A 22 82.63 32.75 113.62
CA THR A 22 83.47 31.54 113.60
C THR A 22 82.85 30.43 112.76
N GLU A 23 81.53 30.22 112.84
CA GLU A 23 80.82 29.26 111.99
C GLU A 23 80.94 29.62 110.50
N GLU A 24 80.65 30.88 110.13
CA GLU A 24 80.72 31.33 108.74
C GLU A 24 82.15 31.29 108.18
N LEU A 25 83.17 31.61 108.98
CA LEU A 25 84.57 31.44 108.58
C LEU A 25 84.93 29.97 108.36
N ARG A 26 84.41 29.04 109.19
CA ARG A 26 84.63 27.60 108.98
C ARG A 26 83.95 27.09 107.71
N VAL A 27 82.74 27.58 107.39
CA VAL A 27 82.07 27.26 106.11
C VAL A 27 82.84 27.83 104.93
N LEU A 28 83.27 29.09 104.97
CA LEU A 28 84.02 29.68 103.84
C LEU A 28 85.39 29.04 103.62
N MET A 29 86.04 28.55 104.69
CA MET A 29 87.29 27.79 104.60
C MET A 29 87.10 26.29 104.27
N GLY A 30 85.86 25.82 104.06
CA GLY A 30 85.57 24.42 103.76
C GLY A 30 85.87 23.43 104.89
N ARG A 31 85.86 23.90 106.15
CA ARG A 31 86.12 23.07 107.35
C ARG A 31 84.85 22.65 108.10
N ALA A 32 83.67 23.12 107.67
CA ALA A 32 82.36 22.64 108.13
C ALA A 32 81.29 22.96 107.05
N GLY A 33 80.39 22.02 106.74
CA GLY A 33 79.41 22.16 105.65
C GLY A 33 80.01 21.96 104.23
N ASN A 34 79.16 21.95 103.20
CA ASN A 34 79.56 21.71 101.80
C ASN A 34 80.01 22.97 101.02
N GLY A 35 80.23 24.09 101.70
CA GLY A 35 80.71 25.33 101.08
C GLY A 35 82.23 25.47 101.19
N ARG A 36 82.89 26.02 100.17
CA ARG A 36 84.26 26.60 100.22
C ARG A 36 84.28 27.80 99.29
N ALA A 37 84.94 28.89 99.68
CA ALA A 37 85.15 30.03 98.79
C ALA A 37 86.13 29.67 97.66
N LEU A 38 85.72 29.91 96.40
CA LEU A 38 86.55 29.73 95.21
C LEU A 38 87.31 31.03 94.92
N THR A 39 88.63 30.97 94.69
CA THR A 39 89.42 32.16 94.37
C THR A 39 89.46 32.40 92.86
N ALA A 40 89.74 33.64 92.44
CA ALA A 40 89.93 33.95 91.02
C ALA A 40 91.05 33.13 90.37
N LYS A 41 92.06 32.72 91.15
CA LYS A 41 93.14 31.84 90.70
C LYS A 41 92.63 30.43 90.37
N ASP A 42 91.73 29.88 91.20
CA ASP A 42 91.13 28.56 90.97
C ASP A 42 90.30 28.52 89.66
N LEU A 43 89.71 29.64 89.26
CA LEU A 43 88.98 29.77 87.99
C LEU A 43 89.89 29.91 86.76
N MET A 44 91.09 30.47 86.91
CA MET A 44 92.08 30.56 85.82
C MET A 44 92.79 29.22 85.61
N ASP A 45 93.19 28.56 86.69
CA ASP A 45 93.91 27.28 86.63
C ASP A 45 93.03 26.13 86.07
N SER A 46 91.70 26.28 86.11
CA SER A 46 90.73 25.33 85.52
C SER A 46 90.41 25.58 84.04
N GLY A 47 90.91 26.67 83.43
CA GLY A 47 90.67 27.01 82.02
C GLY A 47 89.27 27.59 81.72
N ILE A 48 88.41 27.71 82.74
CA ILE A 48 87.07 28.27 82.60
C ILE A 48 87.12 29.79 82.41
N ALA A 49 88.14 30.46 82.95
CA ALA A 49 88.37 31.89 82.75
C ALA A 49 89.85 32.26 82.50
N LYS A 50 90.08 33.43 81.93
CA LYS A 50 91.39 34.07 81.74
C LYS A 50 91.36 35.53 82.23
N PRO A 51 92.51 36.17 82.49
CA PRO A 51 92.54 37.59 82.85
C PRO A 51 92.09 38.47 81.67
N GLY A 52 91.17 39.40 81.92
CA GLY A 52 90.80 40.48 81.01
C GLY A 52 91.62 41.74 81.27
N ALA A 53 91.72 42.63 80.27
CA ALA A 53 92.62 43.80 80.26
C ALA A 53 92.37 44.86 81.37
N GLY A 54 91.34 44.70 82.21
CA GLY A 54 91.02 45.58 83.34
C GLY A 54 91.05 44.91 84.72
N GLY A 55 91.63 43.70 84.85
CA GLY A 55 91.74 42.99 86.14
C GLY A 55 90.55 42.10 86.52
N GLY A 56 89.53 41.97 85.66
CA GLY A 56 88.43 41.00 85.79
C GLY A 56 88.69 39.68 85.04
N LEU A 57 87.89 38.65 85.32
CA LEU A 57 87.93 37.34 84.64
C LEU A 57 87.01 37.32 83.41
N VAL A 58 87.46 36.73 82.29
CA VAL A 58 86.64 36.49 81.07
C VAL A 58 86.69 35.01 80.64
N PRO A 59 85.67 34.43 79.97
CA PRO A 59 85.62 32.99 79.64
C PRO A 59 86.72 32.51 78.67
N GLY A 60 87.21 31.27 78.83
CA GLY A 60 88.16 30.59 77.92
C GLY A 60 87.48 29.57 77.00
N GLY A 61 87.71 29.62 75.67
CA GLY A 61 87.12 28.73 74.66
C GLY A 61 88.10 27.69 74.09
N ALA A 62 87.61 26.49 73.79
CA ALA A 62 88.36 25.35 73.24
C ALA A 62 88.77 25.54 71.76
N GLY A 63 89.92 24.98 71.36
CA GLY A 63 90.67 25.29 70.14
C GLY A 63 90.03 24.95 68.78
N GLU A 64 90.50 25.66 67.74
CA GLU A 64 90.05 25.58 66.35
C GLU A 64 90.35 24.22 65.70
N ARG A 65 89.35 23.66 65.00
CA ARG A 65 89.42 22.38 64.27
C ARG A 65 90.03 22.62 62.88
N GLN A 66 91.13 21.94 62.52
CA GLN A 66 91.76 22.07 61.19
C GLN A 66 90.91 21.34 60.12
N PRO A 67 90.43 22.02 59.05
CA PRO A 67 89.62 21.38 58.01
C PRO A 67 90.43 20.39 57.14
N ASP A 68 89.91 19.19 56.89
CA ASP A 68 90.42 18.24 55.89
C ASP A 68 89.73 18.49 54.54
N LEU A 69 90.50 19.01 53.59
CA LEU A 69 90.00 19.40 52.27
C LEU A 69 90.07 18.27 51.22
N THR A 70 90.34 17.02 51.63
CA THR A 70 90.43 15.89 50.70
C THR A 70 89.03 15.52 50.17
N PRO A 71 88.80 15.45 48.84
CA PRO A 71 87.49 15.07 48.31
C PRO A 71 87.10 13.63 48.69
N PRO A 72 85.81 13.37 48.96
CA PRO A 72 85.30 12.03 49.14
C PRO A 72 85.22 11.28 47.80
N PRO A 73 85.15 9.94 47.81
CA PRO A 73 84.91 9.16 46.59
C PRO A 73 83.57 9.50 45.94
N THR A 74 83.39 9.11 44.67
CA THR A 74 82.11 9.21 43.98
C THR A 74 81.08 8.28 44.63
N PRO A 75 79.82 8.72 44.83
CA PRO A 75 78.77 7.87 45.40
C PRO A 75 78.55 6.59 44.59
N THR A 76 78.23 5.48 45.27
CA THR A 76 77.89 4.20 44.65
C THR A 76 76.43 3.83 44.93
N GLY A 77 75.87 2.89 44.15
CA GLY A 77 74.50 2.41 44.36
C GLY A 77 73.40 3.43 44.04
N PHE A 78 73.71 4.51 43.32
CA PHE A 78 72.74 5.55 43.00
C PHE A 78 71.59 5.03 42.13
N VAL A 79 70.38 5.04 42.68
CA VAL A 79 69.13 4.71 41.97
C VAL A 79 68.06 5.78 42.24
N ALA A 80 67.14 5.94 41.29
CA ALA A 80 66.03 6.87 41.40
C ALA A 80 64.75 6.22 40.83
N ASN A 81 63.69 6.19 41.62
CA ASN A 81 62.39 5.62 41.26
C ASN A 81 61.31 6.70 41.37
N ALA A 82 60.50 6.88 40.32
CA ALA A 82 59.42 7.86 40.33
C ALA A 82 58.07 7.27 40.74
N ALA A 83 57.30 8.07 41.47
CA ALA A 83 55.86 7.94 41.62
C ALA A 83 55.15 9.01 40.78
N ILE A 84 53.88 9.33 41.06
CA ILE A 84 53.12 10.33 40.29
C ILE A 84 53.62 11.76 40.56
N SER A 85 53.99 12.11 41.80
CA SER A 85 54.34 13.48 42.18
C SER A 85 55.65 13.60 42.98
N ASN A 86 56.46 12.54 43.02
CA ASN A 86 57.75 12.55 43.68
C ASN A 86 58.70 11.50 43.09
N ILE A 87 60.00 11.70 43.32
CA ILE A 87 61.08 10.78 42.96
C ILE A 87 61.79 10.36 44.25
N VAL A 88 61.89 9.06 44.48
CA VAL A 88 62.66 8.46 45.57
C VAL A 88 64.08 8.21 45.07
N ILE A 89 65.06 8.76 45.76
CA ILE A 89 66.49 8.73 45.43
C ILE A 89 67.21 7.92 46.51
N GLU A 90 68.03 6.96 46.10
CA GLU A 90 68.78 6.09 47.01
C GLU A 90 70.24 5.96 46.58
N HIS A 91 71.14 5.71 47.54
CA HIS A 91 72.53 5.35 47.30
C HIS A 91 73.08 4.47 48.42
N ASP A 92 74.24 3.85 48.20
CA ASP A 92 74.89 3.00 49.21
C ASP A 92 75.31 3.79 50.46
N ALA A 93 75.43 3.10 51.61
CA ALA A 93 75.91 3.71 52.84
C ALA A 93 77.33 4.30 52.68
N PRO A 94 77.56 5.60 52.96
CA PRO A 94 78.88 6.21 52.85
C PRO A 94 79.83 5.67 53.92
N THR A 95 80.96 5.06 53.52
CA THR A 95 81.96 4.47 54.44
C THR A 95 83.32 5.19 54.43
N TYR A 96 83.41 6.34 53.74
CA TYR A 96 84.63 7.12 53.58
C TYR A 96 84.96 7.96 54.84
N ARG A 97 86.23 8.33 55.01
CA ARG A 97 86.72 9.11 56.19
C ARG A 97 87.25 10.49 55.86
N GLN A 98 87.47 10.80 54.59
CA GLN A 98 87.90 12.11 54.09
C GLN A 98 86.96 13.22 54.58
N GLY A 99 87.50 14.38 54.93
CA GLY A 99 86.77 15.56 55.41
C GLY A 99 85.95 15.30 56.68
N HIS A 100 86.51 14.51 57.60
CA HIS A 100 85.85 14.00 58.81
C HIS A 100 84.60 13.13 58.57
N GLY A 101 84.50 12.51 57.39
CA GLY A 101 83.44 11.58 57.02
C GLY A 101 82.26 12.26 56.34
N HIS A 102 81.17 11.53 56.21
CA HIS A 102 80.01 11.99 55.44
C HIS A 102 79.24 13.10 56.16
N GLY A 103 79.11 14.24 55.47
CA GLY A 103 78.24 15.33 55.88
C GLY A 103 76.83 15.14 55.31
N MET A 104 76.72 15.20 53.98
CA MET A 104 75.43 15.18 53.26
C MET A 104 75.58 14.53 51.87
N THR A 105 74.49 14.05 51.30
CA THR A 105 74.37 13.80 49.85
C THR A 105 73.69 14.99 49.20
N VAL A 106 74.27 15.48 48.10
CA VAL A 106 73.73 16.57 47.29
C VAL A 106 73.18 15.99 45.99
N VAL A 107 71.90 16.24 45.74
CA VAL A 107 71.19 15.79 44.53
C VAL A 107 71.15 16.93 43.53
N TYR A 108 71.48 16.61 42.29
CA TYR A 108 71.40 17.50 41.14
C TYR A 108 70.45 16.93 40.11
N GLY A 109 69.78 17.81 39.36
CA GLY A 109 68.96 17.36 38.25
C GLY A 109 68.53 18.44 37.28
N VAL A 110 67.98 17.99 36.17
CA VAL A 110 67.40 18.81 35.11
C VAL A 110 66.21 18.09 34.47
N ILE A 111 65.19 18.84 34.07
CA ILE A 111 64.04 18.33 33.32
C ILE A 111 64.47 18.15 31.85
N HIS A 112 64.15 17.01 31.27
CA HIS A 112 64.50 16.66 29.90
C HIS A 112 63.25 16.47 29.04
N GLU A 113 63.08 17.38 28.09
CA GLU A 113 61.99 17.37 27.11
C GLU A 113 62.22 16.27 26.05
N SER A 114 61.15 15.60 25.63
CA SER A 114 61.23 14.53 24.63
C SER A 114 61.71 15.08 23.28
N GLY A 115 62.79 14.53 22.74
CA GLY A 115 63.38 14.97 21.46
C GLY A 115 64.52 16.00 21.57
N SER A 116 64.88 16.44 22.78
CA SER A 116 66.06 17.29 23.03
C SER A 116 67.35 16.46 23.17
N GLU A 117 68.52 17.09 23.04
CA GLU A 117 69.81 16.42 23.33
C GLU A 117 69.92 16.03 24.83
N LEU A 118 70.69 14.98 25.13
CA LEU A 118 70.85 14.51 26.50
C LEU A 118 71.71 15.49 27.30
N PRO A 119 71.23 15.98 28.46
CA PRO A 119 71.95 16.98 29.21
C PRO A 119 73.14 16.40 29.97
N THR A 120 74.19 17.21 30.15
CA THR A 120 75.37 16.89 30.95
C THR A 120 75.32 17.55 32.34
N PHE A 121 76.17 17.10 33.27
CA PHE A 121 76.18 17.60 34.65
C PHE A 121 76.27 19.14 34.78
N ASP A 122 76.95 19.82 33.87
CA ASP A 122 77.10 21.28 33.87
C ASP A 122 75.78 22.05 33.64
N GLN A 123 74.73 21.38 33.17
CA GLN A 123 73.40 21.96 32.95
C GLN A 123 72.43 21.70 34.12
N THR A 124 72.91 21.05 35.18
CA THR A 124 72.08 20.66 36.31
C THR A 124 71.98 21.76 37.36
N VAL A 125 70.87 21.76 38.09
CA VAL A 125 70.71 22.56 39.31
C VAL A 125 70.71 21.65 40.53
N GLU A 126 71.17 22.16 41.66
CA GLU A 126 71.03 21.47 42.94
C GLU A 126 69.54 21.43 43.32
N LEU A 127 69.01 20.22 43.52
CA LEU A 127 67.61 20.00 43.86
C LEU A 127 67.39 19.94 45.37
N MET A 128 68.24 19.17 46.06
CA MET A 128 68.14 18.98 47.50
C MET A 128 69.43 18.42 48.11
N ARG A 129 69.54 18.51 49.44
CA ARG A 129 70.55 17.82 50.24
C ARG A 129 69.86 16.96 51.29
N PHE A 130 70.42 15.80 51.60
CA PHE A 130 69.91 14.95 52.65
C PHE A 130 71.00 14.17 53.38
N MET A 131 70.69 13.75 54.61
CA MET A 131 71.49 12.83 55.40
C MET A 131 70.91 11.41 55.28
N GLY A 132 71.77 10.40 55.29
CA GLY A 132 71.36 8.99 55.18
C GLY A 132 71.51 8.45 53.75
N THR A 133 70.77 7.39 53.42
CA THR A 133 70.90 6.66 52.14
C THR A 133 69.69 6.80 51.22
N VAL A 134 68.58 7.37 51.69
CA VAL A 134 67.33 7.53 50.93
C VAL A 134 66.71 8.90 51.17
N ALA A 135 66.19 9.52 50.12
CA ALA A 135 65.40 10.75 50.18
C ALA A 135 64.30 10.77 49.12
N SER A 136 63.29 11.62 49.32
CA SER A 136 62.22 11.85 48.36
C SER A 136 62.22 13.31 47.91
N TYR A 137 62.15 13.53 46.60
CA TYR A 137 62.05 14.86 45.98
C TYR A 137 60.69 15.02 45.31
N SER A 138 59.88 15.99 45.75
CA SER A 138 58.57 16.28 45.15
C SER A 138 58.72 17.00 43.80
N THR A 139 57.96 16.55 42.80
CA THR A 139 58.00 17.12 41.43
C THR A 139 56.65 16.95 40.71
N ASN A 140 56.49 17.58 39.56
CA ASN A 140 55.24 17.53 38.80
C ASN A 140 55.01 16.13 38.16
N PRO A 141 53.75 15.70 37.96
CA PRO A 141 53.41 14.56 37.13
C PRO A 141 53.90 14.70 35.67
N ALA A 142 54.02 13.58 34.96
CA ALA A 142 54.44 13.49 33.55
C ALA A 142 55.74 14.24 33.23
N THR A 143 56.68 14.30 34.18
CA THR A 143 57.93 15.05 34.06
C THR A 143 59.11 14.10 34.02
N LYS A 144 59.95 14.23 33.00
CA LYS A 144 61.15 13.42 32.81
C LYS A 144 62.38 14.15 33.32
N TRP A 145 63.11 13.53 34.25
CA TRP A 145 64.29 14.06 34.91
C TRP A 145 65.56 13.29 34.52
N ARG A 146 66.67 14.02 34.50
CA ARG A 146 68.03 13.47 34.54
C ARG A 146 68.67 13.86 35.86
N LEU A 147 69.13 12.89 36.64
CA LEU A 147 69.59 13.09 38.01
C LEU A 147 71.04 12.66 38.23
N TRP A 148 71.70 13.32 39.17
CA TRP A 148 73.04 13.01 39.64
C TRP A 148 73.14 13.21 41.15
N ILE A 149 74.11 12.57 41.79
CA ILE A 149 74.43 12.84 43.19
C ILE A 149 75.93 13.00 43.43
N LYS A 150 76.28 13.81 44.44
CA LYS A 150 77.63 13.91 45.00
C LYS A 150 77.57 13.77 46.52
N TRP A 151 78.60 13.17 47.12
CA TRP A 151 78.78 13.20 48.56
C TRP A 151 79.54 14.45 48.97
N LEU A 152 79.10 15.08 50.06
CA LEU A 152 79.70 16.23 50.71
C LEU A 152 80.25 15.78 52.06
N THR A 153 81.53 16.05 52.33
CA THR A 153 82.16 15.74 53.62
C THR A 153 81.67 16.66 54.73
N ALA A 154 81.90 16.31 56.00
CA ALA A 154 81.59 17.17 57.14
C ALA A 154 82.37 18.50 57.12
N ASP A 155 83.54 18.53 56.46
CA ASP A 155 84.34 19.74 56.24
C ASP A 155 83.96 20.52 54.96
N GLY A 156 82.90 20.11 54.25
CA GLY A 156 82.33 20.88 53.13
C GLY A 156 82.94 20.61 51.76
N VAL A 157 83.63 19.49 51.56
CA VAL A 157 84.22 19.12 50.25
C VAL A 157 83.34 18.12 49.50
N LEU A 158 83.07 18.38 48.22
CA LEU A 158 82.27 17.52 47.35
C LEU A 158 83.11 16.44 46.65
N SER A 159 82.50 15.28 46.36
CA SER A 159 83.08 14.27 45.47
C SER A 159 83.57 14.90 44.17
N ALA A 160 84.72 14.46 43.66
CA ALA A 160 85.28 15.00 42.42
C ALA A 160 84.33 14.79 41.23
N ALA A 161 83.87 13.55 41.01
CA ALA A 161 82.89 13.20 39.98
C ALA A 161 81.51 12.86 40.59
N PRO A 162 80.41 13.22 39.92
CA PRO A 162 79.06 12.83 40.32
C PRO A 162 78.75 11.37 39.96
N ALA A 163 77.87 10.73 40.72
CA ALA A 163 77.21 9.50 40.30
C ALA A 163 76.02 9.85 39.38
N GLY A 164 75.72 9.00 38.39
CA GLY A 164 74.73 9.27 37.33
C GLY A 164 75.31 9.24 35.91
N GLY A 165 76.63 9.11 35.76
CA GLY A 165 77.30 9.05 34.46
C GLY A 165 77.31 10.40 33.73
N ILE A 166 77.60 10.39 32.43
CA ILE A 166 77.71 11.62 31.62
C ILE A 166 76.35 12.32 31.47
N ASN A 167 75.27 11.55 31.28
CA ASN A 167 73.95 12.06 30.91
C ASN A 167 72.88 11.91 32.01
N GLY A 168 73.29 11.57 33.22
CA GLY A 168 72.41 11.45 34.38
C GLY A 168 71.51 10.23 34.34
N LEU A 169 71.06 9.82 35.52
CA LEU A 169 70.08 8.75 35.67
C LEU A 169 68.70 9.25 35.23
N ALA A 170 68.06 8.55 34.30
CA ALA A 170 66.75 8.94 33.78
C ALA A 170 65.62 8.45 34.68
N VAL A 171 64.64 9.31 34.97
CA VAL A 171 63.44 8.93 35.70
C VAL A 171 62.25 9.77 35.24
N GLU A 172 61.04 9.21 35.15
CA GLU A 172 59.84 9.90 34.64
C GLU A 172 58.65 9.66 35.58
N THR A 173 57.98 10.74 36.00
CA THR A 173 56.79 10.65 36.87
C THR A 173 55.53 10.24 36.11
N GLY A 174 54.60 9.57 36.80
CA GLY A 174 53.32 9.11 36.23
C GLY A 174 52.39 10.24 35.77
N GLN A 175 51.39 9.95 34.94
CA GLN A 175 50.42 10.94 34.45
C GLN A 175 49.30 11.24 35.45
N ASP A 176 48.72 12.45 35.35
CA ASP A 176 47.58 12.92 36.14
C ASP A 176 46.25 12.66 35.40
N VAL A 177 45.45 11.73 35.92
CA VAL A 177 44.20 11.27 35.31
C VAL A 177 43.11 12.35 35.38
N ASP A 178 43.06 13.18 36.42
CA ASP A 178 42.04 14.21 36.58
C ASP A 178 42.26 15.38 35.61
N ARG A 179 43.52 15.68 35.28
CA ARG A 179 43.86 16.62 34.21
C ARG A 179 43.48 16.11 32.83
N LEU A 180 43.66 14.81 32.56
CA LEU A 180 43.21 14.17 31.33
C LEU A 180 41.68 14.22 31.21
N LEU A 181 40.96 13.94 32.29
CA LEU A 181 39.50 14.01 32.34
C LEU A 181 39.00 15.43 32.07
N ASN A 182 39.60 16.44 32.72
CA ASN A 182 39.28 17.85 32.48
C ASN A 182 39.60 18.32 31.05
N ALA A 183 40.69 17.84 30.46
CA ALA A 183 41.04 18.17 29.07
C ALA A 183 40.07 17.56 28.04
N LEU A 184 39.44 16.44 28.38
CA LEU A 184 38.38 15.80 27.60
C LEU A 184 36.99 16.40 27.88
N GLN A 185 36.79 16.97 29.07
CA GLN A 185 35.54 17.60 29.47
C GLN A 185 35.30 18.89 28.66
N GLY A 186 34.19 18.94 27.92
CA GLY A 186 33.84 20.05 27.03
C GLY A 186 34.39 19.94 25.60
N LYS A 187 35.12 18.87 25.24
CA LYS A 187 35.51 18.58 23.84
C LYS A 187 34.38 18.07 22.96
N ILE A 188 33.28 17.63 23.58
CA ILE A 188 31.99 17.36 22.94
C ILE A 188 30.97 18.20 23.69
N THR A 189 30.43 19.24 23.04
CA THR A 189 29.37 20.07 23.65
C THR A 189 28.00 19.49 23.34
N GLU A 190 27.01 19.74 24.21
CA GLU A 190 25.61 19.39 23.92
C GLU A 190 25.13 19.99 22.59
N SER A 191 25.59 21.20 22.25
CA SER A 191 25.28 21.86 20.99
C SER A 191 25.83 21.11 19.78
N GLN A 192 27.08 20.61 19.86
CA GLN A 192 27.66 19.78 18.79
C GLN A 192 26.93 18.44 18.65
N LEU A 193 26.55 17.82 19.77
CA LEU A 193 25.80 16.57 19.75
C LEU A 193 24.39 16.78 19.17
N TYR A 194 23.72 17.87 19.56
CA TYR A 194 22.41 18.27 19.02
C TYR A 194 22.48 18.56 17.52
N GLU A 195 23.50 19.30 17.06
CA GLU A 195 23.68 19.63 15.64
C GLU A 195 24.01 18.39 14.78
N HIS A 196 24.86 17.49 15.29
CA HIS A 196 25.20 16.24 14.58
C HIS A 196 24.06 15.21 14.57
N LEU A 197 23.29 15.09 15.65
CA LEU A 197 22.13 14.20 15.69
C LEU A 197 20.95 14.78 14.92
N GLY A 198 20.69 16.09 15.07
CA GLY A 198 19.65 16.81 14.33
C GLY A 198 19.85 16.73 12.83
N SER A 199 21.07 16.98 12.33
CA SER A 199 21.37 16.86 10.90
C SER A 199 21.18 15.44 10.33
N ARG A 200 21.40 14.38 11.14
CA ARG A 200 21.09 13.00 10.73
C ARG A 200 19.59 12.69 10.77
N ILE A 201 18.86 13.24 11.73
CA ILE A 201 17.40 13.08 11.84
C ILE A 201 16.70 13.82 10.69
N ASP A 202 17.12 15.04 10.37
CA ASP A 202 16.57 15.82 9.25
C ASP A 202 16.77 15.11 7.89
N LEU A 203 17.84 14.34 7.74
CA LEU A 203 18.07 13.49 6.55
C LEU A 203 17.10 12.30 6.46
N LEU A 204 16.58 11.82 7.58
CA LEU A 204 15.57 10.75 7.61
C LEU A 204 14.18 11.29 7.24
N ASP A 205 13.81 12.46 7.78
CA ASP A 205 12.47 13.07 7.66
C ASP A 205 12.26 13.91 6.39
N LYS A 206 13.31 14.13 5.59
CA LYS A 206 13.17 14.80 4.29
C LYS A 206 12.26 13.99 3.35
N GLU A 207 11.51 14.69 2.51
CA GLU A 207 10.57 14.10 1.52
C GLU A 207 11.25 13.05 0.60
N ASP A 208 12.54 13.25 0.28
CA ASP A 208 13.40 12.31 -0.49
C ASP A 208 14.25 11.36 0.39
N GLY A 209 14.13 11.46 1.71
CA GLY A 209 14.84 10.64 2.70
C GLY A 209 14.29 9.21 2.75
N PRO A 210 14.97 8.27 3.42
CA PRO A 210 14.54 6.87 3.50
C PRO A 210 13.16 6.68 4.16
N LEU A 211 12.78 7.50 5.15
CA LEU A 211 11.42 7.45 5.72
C LEU A 211 10.40 8.07 4.77
N GLY A 212 10.69 9.23 4.16
CA GLY A 212 9.83 9.84 3.13
C GLY A 212 9.55 8.90 1.96
N ARG A 213 10.59 8.25 1.42
CA ARG A 213 10.46 7.25 0.34
C ARG A 213 9.70 6.01 0.78
N SER A 214 9.89 5.54 2.02
CA SER A 214 9.14 4.42 2.60
C SER A 214 7.65 4.76 2.71
N LEU A 215 7.30 5.94 3.24
CA LEU A 215 5.91 6.40 3.33
C LEU A 215 5.28 6.61 1.94
N VAL A 216 5.99 7.18 0.97
CA VAL A 216 5.51 7.33 -0.41
C VAL A 216 5.29 5.97 -1.06
N THR A 217 6.22 5.02 -0.86
CA THR A 217 6.08 3.65 -1.39
C THR A 217 4.91 2.91 -0.73
N ALA A 218 4.73 3.06 0.58
CA ALA A 218 3.62 2.48 1.31
C ALA A 218 2.28 3.10 0.89
N ALA A 219 2.22 4.40 0.66
CA ALA A 219 1.04 5.09 0.15
C ALA A 219 0.70 4.65 -1.28
N GLN A 220 1.70 4.50 -2.16
CA GLN A 220 1.52 3.96 -3.51
C GLN A 220 1.05 2.50 -3.51
N GLN A 221 1.59 1.66 -2.62
CA GLN A 221 1.13 0.28 -2.43
C GLN A 221 -0.31 0.24 -1.91
N GLN A 222 -0.68 1.12 -0.97
CA GLN A 222 -2.04 1.22 -0.45
C GLN A 222 -3.02 1.70 -1.51
N ASP A 223 -2.65 2.67 -2.35
CA ASP A 223 -3.50 3.16 -3.46
C ASP A 223 -3.66 2.09 -4.55
N ALA A 224 -2.61 1.36 -4.90
CA ALA A 224 -2.68 0.24 -5.83
C ALA A 224 -3.58 -0.88 -5.28
N LEU A 225 -3.47 -1.19 -3.98
CA LEU A 225 -4.34 -2.14 -3.31
C LEU A 225 -5.80 -1.66 -3.30
N ASN A 226 -6.05 -0.39 -2.97
CA ASN A 226 -7.39 0.21 -2.98
C ASN A 226 -8.01 0.21 -4.38
N GLN A 227 -7.23 0.45 -5.43
CA GLN A 227 -7.68 0.37 -6.82
C GLN A 227 -7.99 -1.08 -7.24
N SER A 228 -7.13 -2.04 -6.86
CA SER A 228 -7.37 -3.46 -7.10
C SER A 228 -8.62 -3.96 -6.36
N VAL A 229 -8.80 -3.59 -5.10
CA VAL A 229 -10.00 -3.92 -4.32
C VAL A 229 -11.26 -3.32 -4.95
N ARG A 230 -11.23 -2.06 -5.39
CA ARG A 230 -12.34 -1.45 -6.13
C ARG A 230 -12.63 -2.16 -7.46
N GLY A 231 -11.59 -2.54 -8.20
CA GLY A 231 -11.73 -3.33 -9.43
C GLY A 231 -12.37 -4.69 -9.17
N ASN A 232 -11.89 -5.42 -8.16
CA ASN A 232 -12.44 -6.72 -7.76
C ASN A 232 -13.88 -6.59 -7.25
N ILE A 233 -14.20 -5.54 -6.48
CA ILE A 233 -15.57 -5.26 -6.03
C ILE A 233 -16.50 -4.98 -7.22
N ASN A 234 -16.05 -4.20 -8.20
CA ASN A 234 -16.84 -3.92 -9.40
C ASN A 234 -17.04 -5.18 -10.25
N GLN A 235 -16.01 -6.01 -10.43
CA GLN A 235 -16.12 -7.28 -11.14
C GLN A 235 -17.02 -8.29 -10.41
N MET A 236 -16.94 -8.35 -9.08
CA MET A 236 -17.85 -9.16 -8.27
C MET A 236 -19.28 -8.61 -8.34
N ALA A 237 -19.48 -7.29 -8.32
CA ALA A 237 -20.79 -6.66 -8.45
C ALA A 237 -21.40 -6.89 -9.83
N GLU A 238 -20.62 -6.79 -10.91
CA GLU A 238 -21.04 -7.13 -12.27
C GLU A 238 -21.39 -8.61 -12.39
N GLY A 239 -20.53 -9.51 -11.89
CA GLY A 239 -20.80 -10.95 -11.91
C GLY A 239 -22.01 -11.35 -11.07
N LEU A 240 -22.23 -10.71 -9.92
CA LEU A 240 -23.40 -10.95 -9.08
C LEU A 240 -24.68 -10.39 -9.72
N LEU A 241 -24.60 -9.22 -10.35
CA LEU A 241 -25.71 -8.63 -11.11
C LEU A 241 -26.06 -9.49 -12.33
N GLU A 242 -25.06 -9.99 -13.06
CA GLU A 242 -25.24 -10.88 -14.20
C GLU A 242 -25.83 -12.23 -13.75
N ALA A 243 -25.36 -12.79 -12.64
CA ALA A 243 -25.93 -14.00 -12.04
C ALA A 243 -27.38 -13.77 -11.56
N ALA A 244 -27.68 -12.63 -10.95
CA ALA A 244 -29.03 -12.27 -10.52
C ALA A 244 -29.98 -12.09 -11.72
N LEU A 245 -29.54 -11.40 -12.77
CA LEU A 245 -30.30 -11.25 -14.03
C LEU A 245 -30.47 -12.59 -14.76
N ALA A 246 -29.49 -13.48 -14.70
CA ALA A 246 -29.58 -14.82 -15.26
C ALA A 246 -30.57 -15.70 -14.47
N ALA A 247 -30.56 -15.59 -13.14
CA ALA A 247 -31.53 -16.26 -12.26
C ALA A 247 -32.95 -15.73 -12.47
N ASP A 248 -33.11 -14.41 -12.62
CA ASP A 248 -34.39 -13.75 -12.90
C ASP A 248 -34.94 -14.19 -14.27
N LYS A 249 -34.11 -14.19 -15.32
CA LYS A 249 -34.49 -14.75 -16.64
C LYS A 249 -34.81 -16.24 -16.61
N ALA A 250 -34.14 -17.01 -15.75
CA ALA A 250 -34.42 -18.44 -15.60
C ALA A 250 -35.76 -18.65 -14.88
N LEU A 251 -36.05 -17.86 -13.84
CA LEU A 251 -37.34 -17.84 -13.16
C LEU A 251 -38.45 -17.41 -14.11
N GLU A 252 -38.26 -16.33 -14.87
CA GLU A 252 -39.19 -15.83 -15.90
C GLU A 252 -39.50 -16.93 -16.93
N ARG A 253 -38.50 -17.65 -17.44
CA ARG A 253 -38.68 -18.80 -18.34
C ARG A 253 -39.41 -19.97 -17.71
N ILE A 254 -39.19 -20.25 -16.42
CA ILE A 254 -39.89 -21.31 -15.68
C ILE A 254 -41.37 -20.91 -15.47
N THR A 255 -41.64 -19.64 -15.16
CA THR A 255 -43.00 -19.11 -15.03
C THR A 255 -43.73 -19.03 -16.37
N ASP A 256 -43.08 -18.62 -17.46
CA ASP A 256 -43.63 -18.60 -18.83
C ASP A 256 -43.89 -20.01 -19.37
N ALA A 257 -43.10 -21.00 -18.95
CA ALA A 257 -43.35 -22.42 -19.22
C ALA A 257 -44.52 -22.99 -18.40
N GLY A 258 -45.17 -22.17 -17.56
CA GLY A 258 -46.32 -22.54 -16.75
C GLY A 258 -45.98 -23.44 -15.57
N VAL A 259 -44.71 -23.49 -15.12
CA VAL A 259 -44.26 -24.36 -14.04
C VAL A 259 -44.33 -23.62 -12.70
N TYR A 260 -45.10 -24.12 -11.74
CA TYR A 260 -45.24 -23.51 -10.40
C TYR A 260 -45.22 -24.57 -9.29
N VAL A 261 -44.88 -24.17 -8.06
CA VAL A 261 -44.91 -25.06 -6.90
C VAL A 261 -46.23 -24.86 -6.16
N ASP A 262 -46.96 -25.95 -5.93
CA ASP A 262 -48.20 -25.93 -5.15
C ASP A 262 -47.88 -25.58 -3.69
N PRO A 263 -48.36 -24.45 -3.15
CA PRO A 263 -47.98 -23.99 -1.82
C PRO A 263 -48.51 -24.88 -0.68
N ALA A 264 -49.49 -25.76 -0.93
CA ALA A 264 -50.02 -26.68 0.09
C ALA A 264 -49.26 -28.02 0.15
N THR A 265 -48.62 -28.43 -0.95
CA THR A 265 -48.01 -29.77 -1.07
C THR A 265 -46.52 -29.77 -1.38
N GLY A 266 -45.96 -28.62 -1.79
CA GLY A 266 -44.56 -28.48 -2.19
C GLY A 266 -44.22 -29.17 -3.51
N GLN A 267 -45.20 -29.66 -4.25
CA GLN A 267 -44.98 -30.36 -5.53
C GLN A 267 -44.91 -29.37 -6.69
N VAL A 268 -43.98 -29.62 -7.62
CA VAL A 268 -43.80 -28.84 -8.86
C VAL A 268 -44.85 -29.28 -9.89
N LYS A 269 -45.67 -28.36 -10.38
CA LYS A 269 -46.77 -28.57 -11.33
C LYS A 269 -46.58 -27.74 -12.61
N ILE A 270 -47.16 -28.18 -13.73
CA ILE A 270 -47.10 -27.49 -15.03
C ILE A 270 -48.53 -27.21 -15.51
N TYR A 271 -48.91 -25.93 -15.63
CA TYR A 271 -50.27 -25.45 -15.85
C TYR A 271 -50.95 -26.06 -17.09
N GLY A 272 -50.23 -26.21 -18.20
CA GLY A 272 -50.78 -26.82 -19.43
C GLY A 272 -51.13 -28.31 -19.29
N LEU A 273 -50.48 -29.04 -18.38
CA LEU A 273 -50.74 -30.47 -18.15
C LEU A 273 -51.95 -30.66 -17.23
N GLU A 274 -52.20 -29.76 -16.28
CA GLU A 274 -53.42 -29.77 -15.45
C GLU A 274 -54.67 -29.51 -16.30
N GLN A 275 -54.61 -28.55 -17.23
CA GLN A 275 -55.73 -28.28 -18.15
C GLN A 275 -56.05 -29.52 -19.00
N THR A 276 -55.02 -30.22 -19.49
CA THR A 276 -55.19 -31.43 -20.30
C THR A 276 -55.74 -32.60 -19.48
N ASN A 277 -55.31 -32.77 -18.22
CA ASN A 277 -55.86 -33.78 -17.32
C ASN A 277 -57.33 -33.49 -16.95
N GLU A 278 -57.70 -32.22 -16.75
CA GLU A 278 -59.11 -31.81 -16.56
C GLU A 278 -59.96 -32.14 -17.80
N HIS A 279 -59.43 -31.89 -19.01
CA HIS A 279 -60.10 -32.22 -20.26
C HIS A 279 -60.25 -33.73 -20.46
N VAL A 280 -59.23 -34.54 -20.14
CA VAL A 280 -59.28 -36.02 -20.22
C VAL A 280 -60.28 -36.59 -19.21
N THR A 281 -60.31 -36.06 -17.98
CA THR A 281 -61.26 -36.49 -16.94
C THR A 281 -62.70 -36.14 -17.34
N THR A 282 -62.91 -34.96 -17.93
CA THR A 282 -64.24 -34.53 -18.42
C THR A 282 -64.70 -35.36 -19.63
N LEU A 283 -63.77 -35.70 -20.55
CA LEU A 283 -64.04 -36.59 -21.68
C LEU A 283 -64.38 -38.02 -21.24
N GLN A 284 -63.70 -38.53 -20.21
CA GLN A 284 -63.97 -39.85 -19.65
C GLN A 284 -65.37 -39.91 -19.00
N VAL A 285 -65.75 -38.87 -18.25
CA VAL A 285 -67.11 -38.72 -17.69
C VAL A 285 -68.17 -38.60 -18.79
N LEU A 286 -67.89 -37.88 -19.89
CA LEU A 286 -68.78 -37.80 -21.04
C LEU A 286 -68.91 -39.13 -21.79
N LEU A 287 -67.82 -39.89 -21.92
CA LEU A 287 -67.81 -41.18 -22.60
C LEU A 287 -68.55 -42.24 -21.79
N ASP A 288 -68.38 -42.26 -20.46
CA ASP A 288 -69.12 -43.14 -19.55
C ASP A 288 -70.62 -42.81 -19.55
N ALA A 289 -70.98 -41.51 -19.65
CA ALA A 289 -72.37 -41.08 -19.80
C ALA A 289 -72.98 -41.48 -21.16
N VAL A 290 -72.21 -41.39 -22.25
CA VAL A 290 -72.63 -41.86 -23.59
C VAL A 290 -72.74 -43.39 -23.63
N GLN A 291 -71.85 -44.11 -22.95
CA GLN A 291 -71.91 -45.57 -22.81
C GLN A 291 -73.14 -46.00 -21.99
N GLY A 292 -73.48 -45.27 -20.93
CA GLY A 292 -74.73 -45.44 -20.18
C GLY A 292 -76.00 -45.19 -21.01
N GLN A 293 -75.98 -44.19 -21.90
CA GLN A 293 -77.09 -43.94 -22.84
C GLN A 293 -77.20 -44.98 -23.96
N LEU A 294 -76.08 -45.57 -24.41
CA LEU A 294 -76.08 -46.64 -25.41
C LEU A 294 -76.66 -47.95 -24.84
N VAL A 295 -76.37 -48.26 -23.57
CA VAL A 295 -76.92 -49.44 -22.88
C VAL A 295 -78.43 -49.29 -22.65
N LEU A 296 -78.94 -48.07 -22.45
CA LEU A 296 -80.39 -47.82 -22.33
C LEU A 296 -81.16 -47.92 -23.67
N LYS A 297 -80.49 -47.78 -24.82
CA LYS A 297 -81.11 -47.85 -26.16
C LYS A 297 -80.93 -49.19 -26.89
N ALA A 298 -80.27 -50.16 -26.27
CA ALA A 298 -79.96 -51.46 -26.88
C ALA A 298 -80.51 -52.65 -26.07
N THR A 299 -81.77 -52.58 -25.62
CA THR A 299 -82.51 -53.77 -25.17
C THR A 299 -83.65 -54.08 -26.15
N THR A 300 -83.86 -55.37 -26.40
CA THR A 300 -84.93 -55.94 -27.24
C THR A 300 -86.33 -55.41 -26.88
N ALA A 301 -86.51 -54.86 -25.67
CA ALA A 301 -87.73 -54.21 -25.21
C ALA A 301 -88.17 -52.95 -26.01
N TYR A 302 -87.24 -52.15 -26.56
CA TYR A 302 -87.61 -51.00 -27.41
C TYR A 302 -88.04 -51.43 -28.83
N VAL A 303 -87.45 -52.53 -29.33
CA VAL A 303 -87.78 -53.09 -30.64
C VAL A 303 -89.08 -53.90 -30.58
N ASP A 304 -89.33 -54.65 -29.51
CA ASP A 304 -90.58 -55.40 -29.32
C ASP A 304 -91.80 -54.47 -29.07
N GLY A 305 -91.60 -53.32 -28.40
CA GLY A 305 -92.62 -52.29 -28.22
C GLY A 305 -93.00 -51.56 -29.53
N ALA A 306 -92.03 -51.30 -30.41
CA ALA A 306 -92.28 -50.64 -31.70
C ALA A 306 -92.87 -51.59 -32.77
N ILE A 307 -92.67 -52.92 -32.63
CA ILE A 307 -93.29 -53.94 -33.49
C ILE A 307 -94.75 -54.23 -33.07
N ALA A 308 -95.05 -54.18 -31.77
CA ALA A 308 -96.42 -54.31 -31.26
C ALA A 308 -97.32 -53.11 -31.67
N ASP A 309 -96.76 -51.90 -31.77
CA ASP A 309 -97.49 -50.67 -32.15
C ASP A 309 -97.66 -50.50 -33.68
N ALA A 310 -96.87 -51.21 -34.49
CA ALA A 310 -96.85 -51.06 -35.95
C ALA A 310 -97.59 -52.18 -36.72
N THR A 311 -98.07 -53.24 -36.05
CA THR A 311 -98.61 -54.43 -36.75
C THR A 311 -99.95 -54.98 -36.25
N LEU A 312 -100.59 -54.36 -35.25
CA LEU A 312 -101.89 -54.79 -34.72
C LEU A 312 -102.95 -53.70 -34.93
N SER A 313 -104.00 -54.05 -35.67
CA SER A 313 -105.21 -53.22 -35.77
C SER A 313 -106.05 -53.39 -34.49
N PRO A 314 -106.70 -52.33 -33.97
CA PRO A 314 -107.50 -52.38 -32.73
C PRO A 314 -108.70 -53.37 -32.73
N ALA A 315 -108.92 -54.13 -33.80
CA ALA A 315 -110.03 -55.07 -33.94
C ALA A 315 -109.62 -56.55 -33.83
N ASP A 316 -108.33 -56.90 -33.84
CA ASP A 316 -107.86 -58.30 -33.80
C ASP A 316 -107.40 -58.77 -32.40
N LEU A 317 -107.77 -58.03 -31.35
CA LEU A 317 -107.31 -58.22 -29.97
C LEU A 317 -108.29 -58.98 -29.05
N ILE A 318 -109.23 -59.76 -29.60
CA ILE A 318 -110.35 -60.37 -28.82
C ILE A 318 -110.53 -61.90 -29.02
N LEU A 319 -109.71 -62.58 -29.84
CA LEU A 319 -109.95 -64.00 -30.18
C LEU A 319 -108.85 -65.01 -29.81
N TYR A 320 -107.95 -64.70 -28.86
CA TYR A 320 -106.97 -65.67 -28.36
C TYR A 320 -106.87 -65.76 -26.83
N GLU A 321 -107.97 -65.47 -26.12
CA GLU A 321 -108.18 -65.87 -24.74
C GLU A 321 -109.09 -67.11 -24.67
N GLY A 322 -108.57 -68.26 -24.23
CA GLY A 322 -109.37 -69.41 -23.80
C GLY A 322 -109.08 -70.76 -24.47
N LEU A 323 -107.97 -71.41 -24.09
CA LEU A 323 -107.74 -72.84 -24.40
C LEU A 323 -107.13 -73.58 -23.19
N ASP A 324 -107.73 -73.36 -22.01
CA ASP A 324 -107.20 -73.75 -20.68
C ASP A 324 -108.03 -74.83 -19.94
N ALA A 325 -108.65 -75.82 -20.61
CA ALA A 325 -109.47 -76.81 -19.87
C ALA A 325 -109.50 -78.25 -20.39
N ARG A 326 -108.88 -78.59 -21.52
CA ARG A 326 -109.13 -79.88 -22.20
C ARG A 326 -108.04 -80.97 -22.09
N ILE A 327 -106.95 -80.74 -21.36
CA ILE A 327 -105.84 -81.72 -21.25
C ILE A 327 -105.69 -82.34 -19.85
N VAL A 328 -106.53 -81.97 -18.87
CA VAL A 328 -106.49 -82.55 -17.51
C VAL A 328 -107.21 -83.92 -17.40
N GLU A 329 -108.11 -84.29 -18.32
CA GLU A 329 -108.91 -85.53 -18.21
C GLU A 329 -108.31 -86.76 -18.94
N VAL A 330 -107.40 -86.55 -19.90
CA VAL A 330 -106.75 -87.64 -20.67
C VAL A 330 -105.73 -88.42 -19.80
N THR A 331 -105.28 -87.83 -18.70
CA THR A 331 -104.28 -88.43 -17.79
C THR A 331 -104.83 -89.57 -16.93
N GLN A 332 -106.15 -89.83 -16.87
CA GLN A 332 -106.71 -90.77 -15.88
C GLN A 332 -107.20 -92.13 -16.44
N GLN A 333 -107.25 -92.33 -17.77
CA GLN A 333 -107.69 -93.61 -18.38
C GLN A 333 -106.54 -94.49 -18.92
N LEU A 334 -105.36 -93.93 -19.18
CA LEU A 334 -104.25 -94.68 -19.80
C LEU A 334 -103.56 -95.68 -18.84
N ASP A 335 -103.65 -95.49 -17.53
CA ASP A 335 -102.97 -96.35 -16.55
C ASP A 335 -103.69 -97.69 -16.26
N SER A 336 -104.92 -97.90 -16.74
CA SER A 336 -105.73 -99.08 -16.37
C SER A 336 -105.66 -100.26 -17.36
N ILE A 337 -105.25 -100.06 -18.62
CA ILE A 337 -105.49 -101.06 -19.69
C ILE A 337 -104.29 -101.96 -20.06
N ASN A 338 -103.03 -101.59 -19.84
CA ASN A 338 -101.90 -102.49 -20.22
C ASN A 338 -101.24 -103.25 -19.07
N GLY A 339 -101.72 -103.12 -17.84
CA GLY A 339 -101.32 -103.96 -16.70
C GLY A 339 -101.70 -105.45 -16.82
N GLN A 340 -102.35 -105.91 -17.90
CA GLN A 340 -102.82 -107.31 -17.99
C GLN A 340 -102.32 -108.13 -19.19
N LEU A 341 -101.63 -107.56 -20.18
CA LEU A 341 -101.26 -108.37 -21.36
C LEU A 341 -99.79 -108.80 -21.42
N SER A 342 -99.44 -109.62 -20.45
CA SER A 342 -98.85 -110.91 -20.86
C SER A 342 -97.37 -110.85 -21.27
N GLN A 343 -96.51 -110.50 -20.31
CA GLN A 343 -95.95 -111.52 -19.40
C GLN A 343 -95.48 -112.88 -20.00
N LYS A 344 -95.16 -113.00 -21.29
CA LYS A 344 -94.60 -114.25 -21.85
C LYS A 344 -93.61 -113.98 -22.99
N ALA A 345 -92.36 -114.39 -22.76
CA ALA A 345 -91.24 -114.53 -23.71
C ALA A 345 -90.38 -113.26 -23.87
N SER A 346 -89.33 -113.05 -23.08
CA SER A 346 -88.03 -113.75 -23.06
C SER A 346 -87.24 -113.62 -24.38
N ALA A 347 -86.01 -113.10 -24.27
CA ALA A 347 -84.87 -113.36 -25.17
C ALA A 347 -84.86 -112.76 -26.60
N LEU A 348 -85.06 -111.43 -26.76
CA LEU A 348 -84.60 -110.75 -27.98
C LEU A 348 -84.03 -109.33 -27.80
N GLU A 349 -84.35 -108.60 -26.72
CA GLU A 349 -83.98 -107.18 -26.61
C GLU A 349 -82.56 -106.88 -26.08
N LEU A 350 -81.84 -107.89 -25.57
CA LEU A 350 -80.42 -107.74 -25.18
C LEU A 350 -79.51 -107.50 -26.42
N GLN A 351 -80.00 -107.75 -27.64
CA GLN A 351 -79.26 -107.50 -28.89
C GLN A 351 -79.55 -106.10 -29.48
N GLY A 352 -80.66 -105.45 -29.10
CA GLY A 352 -80.97 -104.07 -29.48
C GLY A 352 -80.24 -103.01 -28.62
N ALA A 353 -79.92 -103.35 -27.38
CA ALA A 353 -79.15 -102.48 -26.48
C ALA A 353 -77.68 -102.29 -26.93
N MET A 354 -77.05 -103.31 -27.54
CA MET A 354 -75.71 -103.18 -28.13
C MET A 354 -75.68 -102.27 -29.36
N VAL A 355 -76.69 -102.32 -30.24
CA VAL A 355 -76.76 -101.45 -31.44
C VAL A 355 -77.01 -99.98 -31.06
N ARG A 356 -77.80 -99.71 -30.02
CA ARG A 356 -78.01 -98.34 -29.52
C ARG A 356 -76.79 -97.77 -28.79
N LEU A 357 -75.98 -98.61 -28.14
CA LEU A 357 -74.72 -98.19 -27.52
C LEU A 357 -73.66 -97.86 -28.59
N THR A 358 -73.54 -98.66 -29.66
CA THR A 358 -72.63 -98.36 -30.78
C THR A 358 -73.05 -97.11 -31.56
N ALA A 359 -74.36 -96.85 -31.71
CA ALA A 359 -74.85 -95.61 -32.32
C ALA A 359 -74.67 -94.38 -31.41
N ALA A 360 -74.77 -94.55 -30.08
CA ALA A 360 -74.50 -93.48 -29.12
C ALA A 360 -72.99 -93.17 -29.03
N GLU A 361 -72.11 -94.17 -29.07
CA GLU A 361 -70.65 -93.99 -29.14
C GLU A 361 -70.23 -93.32 -30.46
N SER A 362 -70.81 -93.72 -31.60
CA SER A 362 -70.56 -93.06 -32.89
C SER A 362 -71.08 -91.62 -32.97
N ASN A 363 -72.22 -91.31 -32.34
CA ASN A 363 -72.73 -89.94 -32.25
C ASN A 363 -71.94 -89.10 -31.24
N LEU A 364 -71.42 -89.71 -30.17
CA LEU A 364 -70.52 -89.03 -29.23
C LEU A 364 -69.16 -88.74 -29.89
N ASP A 365 -68.59 -89.63 -30.70
CA ASP A 365 -67.37 -89.33 -31.47
C ASP A 365 -67.60 -88.26 -32.53
N ALA A 366 -68.76 -88.25 -33.19
CA ALA A 366 -69.14 -87.19 -34.13
C ALA A 366 -69.38 -85.84 -33.42
N LEU A 367 -70.04 -85.82 -32.26
CA LEU A 367 -70.20 -84.61 -31.44
C LEU A 367 -68.88 -84.15 -30.82
N ASN A 368 -67.99 -85.05 -30.40
CA ASN A 368 -66.66 -84.72 -29.85
C ASN A 368 -65.75 -84.15 -30.96
N GLY A 369 -65.89 -84.67 -32.19
CA GLY A 369 -65.31 -84.08 -33.39
C GLY A 369 -65.88 -82.68 -33.71
N GLN A 370 -67.19 -82.46 -33.57
CA GLN A 370 -67.82 -81.14 -33.76
C GLN A 370 -67.51 -80.13 -32.65
N ILE A 371 -67.31 -80.58 -31.41
CA ILE A 371 -66.91 -79.75 -30.26
C ILE A 371 -65.42 -79.38 -30.35
N ALA A 372 -64.57 -80.27 -30.86
CA ALA A 372 -63.18 -79.95 -31.21
C ALA A 372 -63.05 -79.00 -32.43
N LEU A 373 -64.10 -78.89 -33.25
CA LEU A 373 -64.18 -78.05 -34.46
C LEU A 373 -65.03 -76.78 -34.29
N ARG A 374 -65.49 -76.45 -33.07
CA ARG A 374 -66.35 -75.28 -32.80
C ARG A 374 -65.60 -73.96 -32.60
N VAL A 375 -64.33 -73.91 -32.98
CA VAL A 375 -63.77 -72.72 -33.62
C VAL A 375 -63.58 -73.14 -35.07
N THR A 376 -64.41 -72.64 -35.98
CA THR A 376 -64.26 -73.04 -37.38
C THR A 376 -62.84 -72.69 -37.82
N ARG A 377 -62.18 -73.56 -38.60
CA ARG A 377 -60.83 -73.26 -39.12
C ARG A 377 -60.80 -71.90 -39.84
N ALA A 378 -61.92 -71.43 -40.39
CA ALA A 378 -62.06 -70.09 -40.95
C ALA A 378 -62.04 -68.97 -39.90
N GLU A 379 -62.74 -69.10 -38.76
CA GLU A 379 -62.68 -68.13 -37.66
C GLU A 379 -61.34 -68.16 -36.93
N TYR A 380 -60.75 -69.34 -36.71
CA TYR A 380 -59.41 -69.47 -36.14
C TYR A 380 -58.33 -68.93 -37.08
N GLU A 381 -58.39 -69.19 -38.40
CA GLU A 381 -57.43 -68.63 -39.36
C GLU A 381 -57.66 -67.13 -39.61
N ALA A 382 -58.89 -66.61 -39.48
CA ALA A 382 -59.19 -65.18 -39.54
C ALA A 382 -58.73 -64.43 -38.28
N ASP A 383 -58.99 -64.97 -37.09
CA ASP A 383 -58.47 -64.42 -35.83
C ASP A 383 -56.95 -64.60 -35.73
N LYS A 384 -56.39 -65.72 -36.21
CA LYS A 384 -54.94 -65.91 -36.33
C LYS A 384 -54.34 -65.00 -37.40
N GLY A 385 -55.07 -64.67 -38.45
CA GLY A 385 -54.69 -63.69 -39.48
C GLY A 385 -54.66 -62.28 -38.92
N LEU A 386 -55.72 -61.84 -38.24
CA LEU A 386 -55.79 -60.56 -37.54
C LEU A 386 -54.80 -60.48 -36.38
N LEU A 387 -54.58 -61.58 -35.65
CA LEU A 387 -53.57 -61.68 -34.61
C LEU A 387 -52.17 -61.63 -35.22
N ASN A 388 -51.91 -62.28 -36.36
CA ASN A 388 -50.65 -62.19 -37.08
C ASN A 388 -50.45 -60.82 -37.72
N GLU A 389 -51.49 -60.12 -38.17
CA GLU A 389 -51.40 -58.74 -38.67
C GLU A 389 -51.18 -57.75 -37.53
N ARG A 390 -51.85 -57.93 -36.38
CA ARG A 390 -51.60 -57.15 -35.16
C ARG A 390 -50.22 -57.45 -34.57
N MET A 391 -49.76 -58.70 -34.64
CA MET A 391 -48.44 -59.12 -34.20
C MET A 391 -47.36 -58.65 -35.18
N ASN A 392 -47.58 -58.68 -36.50
CA ASN A 392 -46.70 -58.07 -37.49
C ASN A 392 -46.70 -56.55 -37.35
N SER A 393 -47.83 -55.91 -37.10
CA SER A 393 -47.90 -54.46 -36.87
C SER A 393 -47.20 -54.09 -35.57
N ALA A 394 -47.37 -54.89 -34.52
CA ALA A 394 -46.66 -54.75 -33.26
C ALA A 394 -45.16 -55.06 -33.41
N GLU A 395 -44.76 -56.06 -34.20
CA GLU A 395 -43.37 -56.39 -34.52
C GLU A 395 -42.74 -55.31 -35.40
N ILE A 396 -43.43 -54.78 -36.40
CA ILE A 396 -42.98 -53.66 -37.24
C ILE A 396 -42.84 -52.40 -36.37
N GLN A 397 -43.79 -52.11 -35.48
CA GLN A 397 -43.65 -51.01 -34.53
C GLN A 397 -42.53 -51.26 -33.52
N LEU A 398 -42.35 -52.47 -32.98
CA LEU A 398 -41.24 -52.81 -32.08
C LEU A 398 -39.88 -52.83 -32.79
N SER A 399 -39.83 -53.18 -34.07
CA SER A 399 -38.62 -53.21 -34.89
C SER A 399 -38.25 -51.82 -35.40
N ALA A 400 -39.24 -50.94 -35.57
CA ALA A 400 -39.06 -49.52 -35.87
C ALA A 400 -38.75 -48.69 -34.61
N ILE A 401 -38.92 -49.25 -33.40
CA ILE A 401 -38.34 -48.67 -32.19
C ILE A 401 -36.82 -48.80 -32.30
N ASP A 402 -36.15 -47.68 -32.49
CA ASP A 402 -34.70 -47.58 -32.51
C ASP A 402 -34.15 -47.84 -31.09
N ALA A 403 -34.08 -49.12 -30.72
CA ALA A 403 -33.57 -49.57 -29.43
C ALA A 403 -32.15 -49.03 -29.14
N PRO A 404 -31.24 -48.93 -30.13
CA PRO A 404 -29.98 -48.19 -29.98
C PRO A 404 -30.18 -46.71 -29.61
N ALA A 405 -31.06 -45.97 -30.28
CA ALA A 405 -31.32 -44.57 -29.93
C ALA A 405 -32.00 -44.41 -28.57
N ILE A 406 -32.94 -45.28 -28.20
CA ILE A 406 -33.54 -45.28 -26.85
C ILE A 406 -32.47 -45.63 -25.81
N THR A 407 -31.63 -46.62 -26.06
CA THR A 407 -30.55 -47.01 -25.14
C THR A 407 -29.50 -45.90 -25.02
N ALA A 408 -29.14 -45.25 -26.13
CA ALA A 408 -28.23 -44.10 -26.15
C ALA A 408 -28.85 -42.91 -25.42
N THR A 409 -30.14 -42.65 -25.58
CA THR A 409 -30.87 -41.60 -24.88
C THR A 409 -30.95 -41.90 -23.39
N VAL A 410 -31.25 -43.14 -22.99
CA VAL A 410 -31.26 -43.56 -21.58
C VAL A 410 -29.86 -43.48 -20.96
N ILE A 411 -28.80 -43.87 -21.68
CA ILE A 411 -27.42 -43.73 -21.24
C ILE A 411 -27.03 -42.25 -21.13
N ALA A 412 -27.44 -41.41 -22.09
CA ALA A 412 -27.19 -39.98 -22.09
C ALA A 412 -27.92 -39.29 -20.94
N VAL A 413 -29.18 -39.63 -20.67
CA VAL A 413 -29.96 -39.14 -19.52
C VAL A 413 -29.34 -39.60 -18.20
N LYS A 414 -29.01 -40.89 -18.04
CA LYS A 414 -28.31 -41.38 -16.83
C LYS A 414 -26.91 -40.80 -16.65
N LYS A 415 -26.24 -40.42 -17.73
CA LYS A 415 -24.96 -39.72 -17.68
C LYS A 415 -25.18 -38.26 -17.27
N ALA A 416 -26.16 -37.58 -17.86
CA ALA A 416 -26.55 -36.22 -17.50
C ALA A 416 -27.01 -36.12 -16.05
N GLU A 417 -27.79 -37.07 -15.54
CA GLU A 417 -28.18 -37.14 -14.12
C GLU A 417 -26.98 -37.34 -13.20
N ARG A 418 -26.05 -38.24 -13.55
CA ARG A 418 -24.82 -38.44 -12.77
C ARG A 418 -23.90 -37.23 -12.82
N ASP A 419 -23.80 -36.56 -13.96
CA ASP A 419 -23.00 -35.35 -14.13
C ASP A 419 -23.63 -34.16 -13.40
N ALA A 420 -24.97 -34.07 -13.38
CA ALA A 420 -25.72 -33.11 -12.57
C ALA A 420 -25.55 -33.38 -11.06
N GLN A 421 -25.61 -34.65 -10.62
CA GLN A 421 -25.35 -35.04 -9.22
C GLN A 421 -23.91 -34.74 -8.81
N LYS A 422 -22.92 -35.02 -9.67
CA LYS A 422 -21.52 -34.66 -9.42
C LYS A 422 -21.32 -33.15 -9.36
N SER A 423 -22.01 -32.39 -10.22
CA SER A 423 -21.97 -30.92 -10.20
C SER A 423 -22.61 -30.37 -8.93
N ALA A 424 -23.74 -30.93 -8.50
CA ALA A 424 -24.38 -30.59 -7.22
C ALA A 424 -23.49 -30.96 -6.03
N GLU A 425 -22.82 -32.13 -6.05
CA GLU A 425 -21.85 -32.53 -5.03
C GLU A 425 -20.63 -31.60 -5.01
N ALA A 426 -20.13 -31.21 -6.18
CA ALA A 426 -19.01 -30.27 -6.30
C ALA A 426 -19.39 -28.89 -5.76
N LEU A 427 -20.58 -28.37 -6.08
CA LEU A 427 -21.11 -27.12 -5.53
C LEU A 427 -21.29 -27.20 -4.01
N LEU A 428 -21.82 -28.31 -3.49
CA LEU A 428 -21.95 -28.53 -2.05
C LEU A 428 -20.58 -28.58 -1.36
N ARG A 429 -19.58 -29.23 -1.98
CA ARG A 429 -18.20 -29.25 -1.47
C ARG A 429 -17.55 -27.87 -1.52
N ASP A 430 -17.78 -27.11 -2.58
CA ASP A 430 -17.25 -25.76 -2.74
C ASP A 430 -17.85 -24.82 -1.68
N ILE A 431 -19.18 -24.82 -1.52
CA ILE A 431 -19.89 -24.10 -0.45
C ILE A 431 -19.37 -24.50 0.93
N LEU A 432 -19.23 -25.80 1.20
CA LEU A 432 -18.73 -26.28 2.48
C LEU A 432 -17.27 -25.86 2.74
N SER A 433 -16.42 -25.88 1.70
CA SER A 433 -15.04 -25.42 1.78
C SER A 433 -14.94 -23.90 1.97
N GLY A 434 -15.82 -23.14 1.31
CA GLY A 434 -15.97 -21.70 1.48
C GLY A 434 -16.41 -21.34 2.90
N GLU A 435 -17.36 -22.09 3.45
CA GLU A 435 -17.83 -21.91 4.83
C GLU A 435 -16.76 -22.29 5.86
N GLN A 436 -16.00 -23.36 5.63
CA GLN A 436 -14.83 -23.70 6.45
C GLN A 436 -13.76 -22.59 6.39
N THR A 437 -13.53 -22.02 5.22
CA THR A 437 -12.58 -20.92 5.03
C THR A 437 -13.05 -19.64 5.72
N ARG A 438 -14.35 -19.33 5.68
CA ARG A 438 -14.95 -18.22 6.44
C ARG A 438 -14.81 -18.43 7.94
N ASN A 439 -15.17 -19.61 8.46
CA ASN A 439 -15.01 -19.92 9.88
C ASN A 439 -13.54 -19.84 10.33
N ALA A 440 -12.59 -20.27 9.48
CA ALA A 440 -11.17 -20.11 9.75
C ALA A 440 -10.73 -18.64 9.75
N ALA A 441 -11.24 -17.83 8.82
CA ALA A 441 -10.98 -16.40 8.76
C ALA A 441 -11.56 -15.65 9.97
N ASP A 442 -12.77 -16.00 10.41
CA ASP A 442 -13.42 -15.43 11.60
C ASP A 442 -12.65 -15.79 12.87
N THR A 443 -12.16 -17.03 12.98
CA THR A 443 -11.31 -17.47 14.09
C THR A 443 -9.97 -16.73 14.10
N ALA A 444 -9.33 -16.56 12.93
CA ALA A 444 -8.10 -15.81 12.80
C ALA A 444 -8.29 -14.32 13.13
N LEU A 445 -9.43 -13.74 12.72
CA LEU A 445 -9.80 -12.36 13.05
C LEU A 445 -10.06 -12.19 14.55
N ALA A 446 -10.74 -13.14 15.19
CA ALA A 446 -10.94 -13.15 16.64
C ALA A 446 -9.61 -13.23 17.39
N PHE A 447 -8.71 -14.12 16.96
CA PHE A 447 -7.36 -14.24 17.54
C PHE A 447 -6.56 -12.96 17.37
N ALA A 448 -6.53 -12.37 16.17
CA ALA A 448 -5.84 -11.11 15.91
C ALA A 448 -6.40 -9.95 16.76
N ARG A 449 -7.72 -9.91 16.98
CA ARG A 449 -8.37 -8.92 17.88
C ARG A 449 -7.97 -9.13 19.35
N THR A 450 -7.87 -10.37 19.81
CA THR A 450 -7.39 -10.68 21.16
C THR A 450 -5.92 -10.30 21.33
N GLU A 451 -5.07 -10.63 20.36
CA GLU A 451 -3.64 -10.30 20.39
C GLU A 451 -3.42 -8.78 20.32
N LEU A 452 -4.17 -8.06 19.46
CA LEU A 452 -4.12 -6.61 19.39
C LEU A 452 -4.57 -5.95 20.69
N THR A 453 -5.70 -6.40 21.26
CA THR A 453 -6.18 -5.89 22.56
C THR A 453 -5.14 -6.11 23.65
N ALA A 454 -4.55 -7.31 23.73
CA ALA A 454 -3.50 -7.62 24.70
C ALA A 454 -2.25 -6.75 24.51
N LYS A 455 -1.79 -6.55 23.26
CA LYS A 455 -0.63 -5.68 22.96
C LYS A 455 -0.91 -4.21 23.27
N VAL A 456 -2.12 -3.75 23.01
CA VAL A 456 -2.55 -2.38 23.34
C VAL A 456 -2.63 -2.19 24.85
N GLU A 457 -3.20 -3.14 25.59
CA GLU A 457 -3.23 -3.09 27.07
C GLU A 457 -1.83 -3.16 27.68
N GLU A 458 -0.96 -4.06 27.21
CA GLU A 458 0.45 -4.13 27.62
C GLU A 458 1.18 -2.81 27.34
N GLY A 459 1.01 -2.24 26.14
CA GLY A 459 1.62 -0.97 25.74
C GLY A 459 1.10 0.20 26.57
N LEU A 460 -0.20 0.28 26.81
CA LEU A 460 -0.81 1.31 27.66
C LEU A 460 -0.37 1.18 29.12
N SER A 461 -0.21 -0.04 29.64
CA SER A 461 0.31 -0.28 30.98
C SER A 461 1.79 0.10 31.08
N ALA A 462 2.61 -0.24 30.09
CA ALA A 462 4.03 0.13 30.07
C ALA A 462 4.21 1.65 29.97
N GLU A 463 3.42 2.32 29.13
CA GLU A 463 3.39 3.79 29.01
C GLU A 463 2.90 4.46 30.30
N ALA A 464 1.89 3.90 30.97
CA ALA A 464 1.42 4.41 32.26
C ALA A 464 2.51 4.29 33.35
N THR A 465 3.25 3.19 33.38
CA THR A 465 4.41 3.02 34.27
C THR A 465 5.51 4.04 33.95
N ALA A 466 5.88 4.17 32.67
CA ALA A 466 6.89 5.14 32.25
C ALA A 466 6.51 6.59 32.58
N ARG A 467 5.22 6.95 32.44
CA ARG A 467 4.71 8.27 32.85
C ARG A 467 4.75 8.47 34.36
N THR A 468 4.51 7.43 35.13
CA THR A 468 4.57 7.48 36.60
C THR A 468 6.02 7.64 37.08
N GLU A 469 6.97 6.93 36.47
CA GLU A 469 8.41 7.07 36.73
C GLU A 469 8.94 8.45 36.32
N LEU A 470 8.49 8.96 35.17
CA LEU A 470 8.82 10.32 34.73
C LEU A 470 8.24 11.37 35.69
N ALA A 471 6.99 11.21 36.12
CA ALA A 471 6.37 12.12 37.10
C ALA A 471 7.15 12.12 38.43
N ALA A 472 7.56 10.94 38.93
CA ALA A 472 8.39 10.85 40.13
C ALA A 472 9.75 11.53 39.95
N THR A 473 10.39 11.36 38.79
CA THR A 473 11.67 12.03 38.47
C THR A 473 11.51 13.55 38.38
N VAL A 474 10.42 14.03 37.77
CA VAL A 474 10.10 15.45 37.67
C VAL A 474 9.81 16.06 39.05
N ASP A 475 9.08 15.35 39.90
CA ASP A 475 8.80 15.78 41.28
C ASP A 475 10.08 15.82 42.13
N GLU A 476 10.98 14.84 41.97
CA GLU A 476 12.30 14.83 42.60
C GLU A 476 13.16 16.01 42.12
N GLN A 477 13.19 16.29 40.82
CA GLN A 477 13.88 17.45 40.25
C GLN A 477 13.28 18.77 40.75
N ALA A 478 11.95 18.88 40.84
CA ALA A 478 11.27 20.05 41.37
C ALA A 478 11.61 20.28 42.85
N ALA A 479 11.70 19.20 43.65
CA ALA A 479 12.14 19.26 45.04
C ALA A 479 13.62 19.68 45.16
N ALA A 480 14.51 19.11 44.33
CA ALA A 480 15.93 19.46 44.28
C ALA A 480 16.13 20.94 43.90
N LEU A 481 15.42 21.43 42.90
CA LEU A 481 15.47 22.84 42.47
C LEU A 481 14.93 23.78 43.54
N SER A 482 13.84 23.39 44.24
CA SER A 482 13.32 24.15 45.38
C SER A 482 14.32 24.22 46.52
N GLN A 483 15.01 23.11 46.81
CA GLN A 483 16.06 23.07 47.83
C GLN A 483 17.26 23.92 47.42
N GLU A 484 17.73 23.82 46.16
CA GLU A 484 18.81 24.65 45.63
C GLU A 484 18.44 26.14 45.65
N SER A 485 17.20 26.50 45.32
CA SER A 485 16.71 27.88 45.41
C SER A 485 16.73 28.39 46.85
N LYS A 486 16.37 27.56 47.84
CA LYS A 486 16.45 27.92 49.26
C LYS A 486 17.89 28.06 49.74
N VAL A 487 18.78 27.16 49.31
CA VAL A 487 20.21 27.22 49.64
C VAL A 487 20.82 28.48 49.03
N ARG A 488 20.61 28.73 47.72
CA ARG A 488 21.08 29.96 47.06
C ARG A 488 20.51 31.22 47.68
N ALA A 489 19.23 31.26 48.03
CA ALA A 489 18.66 32.42 48.72
C ALA A 489 19.28 32.64 50.10
N THR A 490 19.60 31.55 50.82
CA THR A 490 20.27 31.61 52.13
C THR A 490 21.71 32.08 51.99
N ASP A 491 22.45 31.55 51.01
CA ASP A 491 23.82 31.94 50.72
C ASP A 491 23.90 33.39 50.24
N ILE A 492 22.97 33.82 49.38
CA ILE A 492 22.85 35.22 48.95
C ILE A 492 22.52 36.12 50.14
N ALA A 493 21.63 35.70 51.06
CA ALA A 493 21.34 36.47 52.26
C ALA A 493 22.55 36.56 53.20
N ALA A 494 23.32 35.47 53.34
CA ALA A 494 24.56 35.44 54.12
C ALA A 494 25.65 36.30 53.49
N GLU A 495 25.79 36.28 52.15
CA GLU A 495 26.72 37.12 51.42
C GLU A 495 26.29 38.60 51.46
N ALA A 496 25.00 38.89 51.34
CA ALA A 496 24.46 40.25 51.51
C ALA A 496 24.75 40.78 52.91
N PHE A 497 24.55 39.96 53.96
CA PHE A 497 24.91 40.31 55.33
C PHE A 497 26.42 40.50 55.51
N ALA A 498 27.25 39.66 54.88
CA ALA A 498 28.70 39.83 54.87
C ALA A 498 29.12 41.13 54.15
N ARG A 499 28.44 41.49 53.05
CA ARG A 499 28.63 42.75 52.32
C ARG A 499 28.14 43.96 53.10
N GLU A 500 27.06 43.86 53.86
CA GLU A 500 26.60 44.92 54.78
C GLU A 500 27.58 45.12 55.93
N GLN A 501 28.12 44.05 56.53
CA GLN A 501 29.18 44.16 57.52
C GLN A 501 30.46 44.74 56.95
N LEU A 502 30.84 44.34 55.73
CA LEU A 502 31.97 44.92 55.02
C LEU A 502 31.72 46.39 54.68
N ALA A 503 30.51 46.76 54.26
CA ALA A 503 30.13 48.14 54.00
C ALA A 503 30.16 48.98 55.28
N ALA A 504 29.66 48.46 56.41
CA ALA A 504 29.75 49.14 57.70
C ALA A 504 31.21 49.28 58.19
N ARG A 505 32.05 48.25 57.96
CA ARG A 505 33.49 48.30 58.23
C ARG A 505 34.18 49.31 57.33
N VAL A 506 33.90 49.30 56.04
CA VAL A 506 34.43 50.25 55.06
C VAL A 506 33.96 51.65 55.38
N ASP A 507 32.69 51.90 55.73
CA ASP A 507 32.19 53.21 56.14
C ASP A 507 32.83 53.68 57.45
N GLY A 508 33.09 52.76 58.39
CA GLY A 508 33.86 53.04 59.60
C GLY A 508 35.31 53.42 59.28
N ASP A 509 36.00 52.59 58.50
CA ASP A 509 37.37 52.83 58.04
C ASP A 509 37.43 54.10 57.15
N LEU A 510 36.43 54.38 56.32
CA LEU A 510 36.31 55.58 55.47
C LEU A 510 35.97 56.80 56.33
N GLY A 511 35.25 56.63 57.43
CA GLY A 511 34.99 57.66 58.43
C GLY A 511 36.26 58.02 59.21
N GLU A 512 37.05 57.02 59.61
CA GLU A 512 38.37 57.20 60.22
C GLU A 512 39.36 57.83 59.23
N VAL A 513 39.40 57.34 57.99
CA VAL A 513 40.22 57.91 56.91
C VAL A 513 39.73 59.29 56.51
N SER A 514 38.42 59.56 56.49
CA SER A 514 37.86 60.88 56.24
C SER A 514 38.16 61.84 57.38
N ALA A 515 38.17 61.38 58.63
CA ALA A 515 38.61 62.17 59.78
C ALA A 515 40.11 62.47 59.69
N ALA A 516 40.93 61.47 59.38
CA ALA A 516 42.38 61.62 59.16
C ALA A 516 42.70 62.51 57.94
N ILE A 517 41.91 62.40 56.86
CA ILE A 517 42.01 63.24 55.66
C ILE A 517 41.44 64.62 55.93
N ALA A 518 40.43 64.78 56.79
CA ALA A 518 39.91 66.10 57.20
C ALA A 518 40.92 66.81 58.10
N GLU A 519 41.61 66.06 58.97
CA GLU A 519 42.74 66.52 59.76
C GLU A 519 43.93 66.88 58.86
N GLU A 520 44.30 66.03 57.90
CA GLU A 520 45.33 66.32 56.88
C GLU A 520 44.91 67.46 55.94
N LYS A 521 43.63 67.58 55.58
CA LYS A 521 43.08 68.70 54.79
C LYS A 521 43.09 69.98 55.59
N SER A 522 42.78 69.93 56.89
CA SER A 522 42.95 71.05 57.82
C SER A 522 44.43 71.47 57.84
N VAL A 523 45.34 70.51 58.06
CA VAL A 523 46.79 70.73 58.08
C VAL A 523 47.34 71.26 56.74
N ARG A 524 46.85 70.76 55.59
CA ARG A 524 47.24 71.23 54.24
C ARG A 524 46.55 72.52 53.81
N THR A 525 45.33 72.77 54.28
CA THR A 525 44.66 74.06 54.09
C THR A 525 45.43 75.14 54.83
N ASP A 526 45.90 74.82 56.04
CA ASP A 526 46.77 75.67 56.85
C ASP A 526 48.19 75.82 56.25
N GLN A 527 48.71 74.80 55.55
CA GLN A 527 50.04 74.84 54.91
C GLN A 527 50.07 75.39 53.48
N THR A 528 49.03 75.22 52.65
CA THR A 528 49.12 75.41 51.18
C THR A 528 47.91 76.06 50.48
N GLY A 529 46.72 76.12 51.10
CA GLY A 529 45.62 76.98 50.64
C GLY A 529 44.90 76.67 49.30
N TYR A 530 44.85 75.43 48.79
CA TYR A 530 44.08 75.11 47.55
C TYR A 530 43.24 73.81 47.58
N LEU A 531 42.02 73.85 47.02
CA LEU A 531 41.11 72.72 46.77
C LEU A 531 40.29 72.91 45.46
N GLY A 532 40.13 71.89 44.60
CA GLY A 532 39.38 71.95 43.32
C GLY A 532 37.93 71.41 43.37
N ALA A 533 36.99 71.98 42.59
CA ALA A 533 35.53 71.82 42.73
C ALA A 533 34.83 70.97 41.63
N LEU A 534 33.70 70.33 41.97
CA LEU A 534 32.70 69.66 41.10
C LEU A 534 31.51 70.62 40.79
N TYR A 535 30.98 70.63 39.56
CA TYR A 535 29.74 71.34 39.20
C TYR A 535 28.59 70.35 38.92
N SER A 536 27.51 70.42 39.71
CA SER A 536 26.25 69.69 39.45
C SER A 536 25.06 70.64 39.54
N LEU A 537 24.15 70.60 38.56
CA LEU A 537 22.86 71.31 38.62
C LEU A 537 21.75 70.30 38.95
N ARG A 538 21.12 70.45 40.12
CA ARG A 538 19.98 69.63 40.58
C ARG A 538 18.75 70.51 40.72
N MET A 539 17.59 70.01 40.27
CA MET A 539 16.31 70.68 40.41
C MET A 539 15.28 69.69 40.96
N GLN A 540 14.65 70.08 42.06
CA GLN A 540 13.66 69.27 42.77
C GLN A 540 12.33 70.00 42.70
N LEU A 541 11.32 69.36 42.13
CA LEU A 541 9.94 69.86 42.10
C LEU A 541 9.06 68.95 42.96
N SER A 542 8.16 69.58 43.72
CA SER A 542 7.15 68.91 44.53
C SER A 542 5.80 69.56 44.30
N GLN A 543 4.82 68.78 43.86
CA GLN A 543 3.43 69.20 43.78
C GLN A 543 2.53 67.99 44.07
N GLY A 544 1.50 68.15 44.91
CA GLY A 544 0.51 67.10 45.19
C GLY A 544 1.05 65.84 45.88
N GLY A 545 2.20 65.92 46.56
CA GLY A 545 2.81 64.78 47.27
C GLY A 545 3.72 63.88 46.42
N GLN A 546 3.84 64.15 45.11
CA GLN A 546 4.85 63.52 44.25
C GLN A 546 6.12 64.38 44.20
N LEU A 547 7.26 63.76 44.52
CA LEU A 547 8.58 64.36 44.39
C LEU A 547 9.21 63.95 43.06
N VAL A 548 9.58 64.92 42.23
CA VAL A 548 10.33 64.67 40.99
C VAL A 548 11.68 65.37 41.10
N VAL A 549 12.76 64.58 41.00
CA VAL A 549 14.14 65.07 41.03
C VAL A 549 14.74 64.88 39.64
N GLY A 550 15.19 65.97 39.03
CA GLY A 550 15.91 65.95 37.77
C GLY A 550 17.25 66.69 37.86
N GLY A 551 18.18 66.41 36.96
CA GLY A 551 19.49 67.05 36.99
C GLY A 551 20.43 66.60 35.88
N VAL A 552 21.53 67.35 35.75
CA VAL A 552 22.63 67.06 34.82
C VAL A 552 23.93 66.96 35.61
N ALA A 553 24.68 65.89 35.37
CA ALA A 553 25.98 65.64 35.97
C ALA A 553 27.04 65.44 34.88
N ILE A 554 28.19 66.09 35.08
CA ILE A 554 29.41 65.87 34.30
C ILE A 554 30.46 65.35 35.27
N SER A 555 30.88 64.11 35.11
CA SER A 555 32.00 63.54 35.87
C SER A 555 33.16 63.28 34.93
N GLY A 556 34.32 63.84 35.26
CA GLY A 556 35.58 63.55 34.58
C GLY A 556 36.44 62.64 35.45
N THR A 557 36.99 61.58 34.87
CA THR A 557 38.07 60.80 35.47
C THR A 557 39.26 60.77 34.52
N SER A 558 40.47 60.86 35.07
CA SER A 558 41.71 60.62 34.33
C SER A 558 42.60 59.71 35.17
N SER A 559 43.04 58.60 34.58
CA SER A 559 44.16 57.80 35.09
C SER A 559 45.19 57.61 33.98
N GLU A 560 46.44 57.36 34.36
CA GLU A 560 47.58 57.27 33.43
C GLU A 560 47.49 56.06 32.47
N GLU A 561 46.64 55.06 32.75
CA GLU A 561 46.54 53.81 31.97
C GLU A 561 45.28 53.67 31.10
N SER A 562 44.27 54.54 31.21
CA SER A 562 43.02 54.41 30.42
C SER A 562 42.55 55.68 29.69
N GLY A 563 43.32 56.77 29.76
CA GLY A 563 42.95 58.03 29.09
C GLY A 563 41.79 58.76 29.77
N PRO A 564 41.57 60.05 29.43
CA PRO A 564 40.53 60.86 30.05
C PRO A 564 39.14 60.39 29.60
N ARG A 565 38.25 60.12 30.56
CA ARG A 565 36.83 59.84 30.33
C ARG A 565 35.98 60.94 30.93
N ILE A 566 35.01 61.41 30.14
CA ILE A 566 33.96 62.31 30.60
C ILE A 566 32.64 61.55 30.45
N ASP A 567 31.93 61.36 31.56
CA ASP A 567 30.59 60.81 31.58
C ASP A 567 29.56 61.94 31.76
N TYR A 568 28.55 61.95 30.89
CA TYR A 568 27.44 62.90 30.89
C TYR A 568 26.14 62.17 31.21
N GLY A 569 25.58 62.43 32.40
CA GLY A 569 24.34 61.83 32.87
C GLY A 569 23.20 62.85 32.91
N VAL A 570 22.04 62.50 32.35
CA VAL A 570 20.81 63.30 32.40
C VAL A 570 19.70 62.50 33.06
N MET A 571 19.13 63.03 34.14
CA MET A 571 17.99 62.43 34.83
C MET A 571 16.76 63.31 34.60
N ALA A 572 15.83 62.85 33.75
CA ALA A 572 14.64 63.61 33.35
C ALA A 572 13.52 62.67 32.87
N ASN A 573 12.25 63.07 33.07
CA ASN A 573 11.08 62.35 32.51
C ASN A 573 11.01 62.41 30.98
N SER A 574 11.62 63.44 30.37
CA SER A 574 11.82 63.52 28.93
C SER A 574 13.12 64.26 28.65
N PHE A 575 13.89 63.77 27.69
CA PHE A 575 15.09 64.42 27.17
C PHE A 575 14.88 64.78 25.71
N TRP A 576 15.07 66.04 25.36
CA TRP A 576 14.93 66.52 23.98
C TRP A 576 15.95 67.62 23.72
N ILE A 577 16.49 67.63 22.52
CA ILE A 577 17.32 68.72 21.98
C ILE A 577 16.42 69.45 20.99
N ALA A 578 16.20 70.74 21.18
CA ALA A 578 15.43 71.54 20.23
C ALA A 578 16.06 72.93 20.02
N ALA A 579 15.63 73.61 18.96
CA ALA A 579 16.10 74.94 18.65
C ALA A 579 15.59 75.96 19.70
N PRO A 580 16.38 77.00 20.04
CA PRO A 580 15.94 78.05 20.97
C PRO A 580 14.64 78.74 20.52
N ALA A 581 13.81 79.18 21.46
CA ALA A 581 12.65 80.00 21.16
C ALA A 581 13.08 81.29 20.41
N GLY A 582 12.49 81.54 19.24
CA GLY A 582 12.86 82.65 18.34
C GLY A 582 13.84 82.28 17.21
N SER A 583 14.10 80.99 16.99
CA SER A 583 14.96 80.54 15.89
C SER A 583 14.44 80.96 14.49
N PRO A 584 15.33 81.31 13.53
CA PRO A 584 14.96 81.84 12.21
C PRO A 584 14.02 80.95 11.40
N VAL A 585 13.30 81.53 10.43
CA VAL A 585 12.43 80.75 9.51
C VAL A 585 13.28 79.70 8.78
N GLY A 586 12.96 78.42 8.99
CA GLY A 586 13.65 77.27 8.38
C GLY A 586 14.33 76.30 9.36
N VAL A 587 14.47 76.64 10.65
CA VAL A 587 14.89 75.67 11.67
C VAL A 587 13.65 75.00 12.25
N SER A 588 13.43 73.74 11.85
CA SER A 588 12.29 72.95 12.33
C SER A 588 12.47 72.61 13.81
N ASN A 589 11.46 72.89 14.64
CA ASN A 589 11.46 72.61 16.07
C ASN A 589 11.18 71.10 16.32
N VAL A 590 12.02 70.25 15.74
CA VAL A 590 11.87 68.78 15.74
C VAL A 590 12.60 68.20 16.94
N LYS A 591 11.97 67.23 17.61
CA LYS A 591 12.63 66.38 18.61
C LYS A 591 13.23 65.16 17.88
N PRO A 592 14.54 65.12 17.58
CA PRO A 592 15.13 64.13 16.68
C PRO A 592 15.03 62.69 17.19
N PHE A 593 15.08 62.48 18.52
CA PHE A 593 14.60 61.26 19.15
C PHE A 593 13.92 61.58 20.47
N THR A 594 12.87 60.83 20.82
CA THR A 594 12.17 60.92 22.10
C THR A 594 12.07 59.52 22.69
N VAL A 595 12.44 59.39 23.97
CA VAL A 595 12.21 58.16 24.74
C VAL A 595 10.93 58.33 25.54
N GLN A 596 9.95 57.48 25.30
CA GLN A 596 8.75 57.37 26.11
C GLN A 596 8.91 56.16 27.02
N THR A 597 8.94 56.36 28.33
CA THR A 597 9.14 55.28 29.32
C THR A 597 7.84 54.62 29.76
N THR A 598 6.69 55.19 29.38
CA THR A 598 5.35 54.65 29.59
C THR A 598 4.51 54.86 28.33
N GLU A 599 3.45 54.06 28.15
CA GLU A 599 2.47 54.26 27.09
C GLU A 599 1.79 55.63 27.24
N GLN A 600 1.60 56.35 26.13
CA GLN A 600 0.98 57.68 26.08
C GLN A 600 -0.06 57.75 24.97
N THR A 601 -1.16 58.46 25.18
CA THR A 601 -2.12 58.78 24.12
C THR A 601 -1.81 60.16 23.56
N ILE A 602 -1.19 60.23 22.38
CA ILE A 602 -0.89 61.49 21.69
C ILE A 602 -1.88 61.68 20.56
N ASN A 603 -2.64 62.78 20.58
CA ASN A 603 -3.68 63.09 19.57
C ASN A 603 -4.71 61.96 19.35
N GLY A 604 -5.06 61.21 20.40
CA GLY A 604 -6.02 60.10 20.32
C GLY A 604 -5.46 58.77 19.83
N VAL A 605 -4.16 58.69 19.52
CA VAL A 605 -3.46 57.46 19.13
C VAL A 605 -2.59 56.99 20.30
N VAL A 606 -2.70 55.71 20.65
CA VAL A 606 -1.86 55.08 21.67
C VAL A 606 -0.45 54.90 21.12
N VAL A 607 0.52 55.50 21.81
CA VAL A 607 1.96 55.45 21.53
C VAL A 607 2.61 54.65 22.67
N PRO A 608 3.07 53.41 22.43
CA PRO A 608 3.71 52.58 23.45
C PRO A 608 4.97 53.20 24.06
N ALA A 609 5.44 52.67 25.19
CA ALA A 609 6.78 52.97 25.66
C ALA A 609 7.83 52.53 24.60
N GLY A 610 8.81 53.38 24.29
CA GLY A 610 9.79 53.13 23.26
C GLY A 610 10.62 54.35 22.85
N VAL A 611 11.54 54.15 21.91
CA VAL A 611 12.32 55.21 21.27
C VAL A 611 11.66 55.58 19.94
N TYR A 612 11.33 56.85 19.77
CA TYR A 612 10.67 57.39 18.58
C TYR A 612 11.57 58.40 17.90
N MET A 613 11.60 58.35 16.56
CA MET A 613 12.38 59.25 15.71
C MET A 613 11.50 59.64 14.52
N ASP A 614 11.59 60.90 14.08
CA ASP A 614 10.89 61.37 12.87
C ASP A 614 11.58 60.88 11.59
N ALA A 615 12.92 60.90 11.58
CA ALA A 615 13.77 60.30 10.56
C ALA A 615 15.12 59.86 11.15
N ALA A 616 15.74 58.83 10.59
CA ALA A 616 17.06 58.36 10.97
C ALA A 616 17.90 58.02 9.74
N TYR A 617 19.15 58.51 9.70
CA TYR A 617 20.15 58.12 8.70
C TYR A 617 21.13 57.16 9.37
N ILE A 618 21.00 55.87 9.08
CA ILE A 618 21.78 54.82 9.74
C ILE A 618 22.67 54.15 8.69
N ASN A 619 23.98 54.15 8.94
CA ASN A 619 24.95 53.52 8.03
C ASN A 619 24.79 52.00 7.99
N ASN A 620 24.59 51.36 9.16
CA ASN A 620 24.33 49.93 9.31
C ASN A 620 23.30 49.68 10.41
N VAL A 621 22.25 48.93 10.08
CA VAL A 621 21.24 48.50 11.04
C VAL A 621 21.44 47.00 11.32
N THR A 622 21.71 46.63 12.57
CA THR A 622 21.68 45.23 13.04
C THR A 622 20.53 45.08 14.01
N VAL A 623 19.51 44.31 13.65
CA VAL A 623 18.31 44.08 14.47
C VAL A 623 17.90 42.62 14.39
N LEU A 624 17.41 42.07 15.51
CA LEU A 624 16.90 40.69 15.55
C LEU A 624 15.53 40.59 14.85
N PHE A 625 14.66 41.59 15.07
CA PHE A 625 13.33 41.68 14.44
C PHE A 625 13.05 43.12 14.01
N GLY A 626 12.88 43.34 12.70
CA GLY A 626 12.43 44.62 12.13
C GLY A 626 10.99 44.53 11.66
N ARG A 627 10.12 45.43 12.13
CA ARG A 627 8.74 45.58 11.61
C ARG A 627 8.65 46.91 10.87
N PHE A 628 8.28 46.87 9.60
CA PHE A 628 8.12 48.05 8.76
C PHE A 628 6.68 48.12 8.27
N GLY A 629 6.03 49.28 8.38
CA GLY A 629 4.72 49.51 7.75
C GLY A 629 4.83 49.57 6.23
N THR A 630 5.88 50.21 5.71
CA THR A 630 6.26 50.22 4.30
C THR A 630 7.79 50.25 4.23
N LEU A 631 8.37 49.40 3.37
CA LEU A 631 9.80 49.39 3.09
C LEU A 631 10.04 49.90 1.67
N LEU A 632 10.69 51.06 1.56
CA LEU A 632 11.23 51.57 0.30
C LEU A 632 12.74 51.32 0.31
N ALA A 633 13.23 50.46 -0.57
CA ALA A 633 14.65 50.12 -0.66
C ALA A 633 15.06 49.91 -2.12
N ASP A 634 16.20 50.44 -2.52
CA ASP A 634 16.75 50.25 -3.88
C ASP A 634 17.19 48.80 -4.12
N LYS A 635 17.72 48.15 -3.07
CA LYS A 635 18.17 46.75 -3.11
C LYS A 635 17.91 46.07 -1.77
N ILE A 636 17.31 44.89 -1.83
CA ILE A 636 17.14 43.99 -0.68
C ILE A 636 17.94 42.71 -0.97
N GLN A 637 18.88 42.36 -0.11
CA GLN A 637 19.58 41.07 -0.12
C GLN A 637 19.13 40.27 1.09
N ALA A 638 18.48 39.14 0.86
CA ALA A 638 18.00 38.26 1.91
C ALA A 638 18.42 36.82 1.60
N THR A 639 18.90 36.08 2.60
CA THR A 639 19.21 34.66 2.47
C THR A 639 17.95 33.83 2.22
N ALA A 640 16.85 34.20 2.87
CA ALA A 640 15.52 33.65 2.63
C ALA A 640 14.46 34.72 2.90
N ILE A 641 13.40 34.74 2.08
CA ILE A 641 12.17 35.47 2.35
C ILE A 641 11.08 34.41 2.51
N SER A 642 10.75 34.06 3.76
CA SER A 642 9.62 33.19 4.05
C SER A 642 8.33 34.00 3.89
N ALA A 643 7.66 33.85 2.75
CA ALA A 643 6.44 34.58 2.46
C ALA A 643 5.40 33.64 1.88
N SER A 644 4.31 33.43 2.63
CA SER A 644 3.07 32.85 2.11
C SER A 644 2.33 33.82 1.18
N GLN A 645 2.64 35.13 1.25
CA GLN A 645 1.89 36.21 0.61
C GLN A 645 2.77 37.18 -0.21
N LEU A 646 3.96 36.76 -0.69
CA LEU A 646 4.76 37.62 -1.57
C LEU A 646 3.95 37.97 -2.83
N THR A 647 3.49 39.21 -2.89
CA THR A 647 2.71 39.73 -4.02
C THR A 647 3.57 40.71 -4.78
N ALA A 648 4.16 40.27 -5.90
CA ALA A 648 4.70 41.19 -6.88
C ALA A 648 3.51 41.75 -7.68
N GLY A 649 3.29 43.07 -7.67
CA GLY A 649 2.24 43.71 -8.48
C GLY A 649 2.55 43.59 -9.98
N ASN A 650 2.75 44.70 -10.70
CA ASN A 650 3.37 44.67 -12.03
C ASN A 650 4.90 44.55 -11.91
N GLY A 651 5.37 43.50 -11.22
CA GLY A 651 6.79 43.31 -10.93
C GLY A 651 7.55 42.80 -12.15
N VAL A 652 8.51 43.58 -12.64
CA VAL A 652 9.47 43.12 -13.65
C VAL A 652 10.55 42.29 -12.94
N ILE A 653 10.65 41.01 -13.27
CA ILE A 653 11.73 40.15 -12.78
C ILE A 653 12.94 40.37 -13.70
N GLY A 654 13.95 41.10 -13.22
CA GLY A 654 15.16 41.40 -14.01
C GLY A 654 16.12 40.22 -14.22
N GLY A 655 15.90 39.10 -13.50
CA GLY A 655 16.72 37.89 -13.58
C GLY A 655 15.89 36.62 -13.75
N THR A 656 16.55 35.47 -13.80
CA THR A 656 15.87 34.18 -13.92
C THR A 656 15.26 33.75 -12.58
N LEU A 657 13.97 33.43 -12.55
CA LEU A 657 13.31 32.79 -11.42
C LEU A 657 13.42 31.26 -11.59
N LYS A 658 13.94 30.54 -10.60
CA LYS A 658 14.12 29.08 -10.70
C LYS A 658 13.96 28.38 -9.36
N SER A 659 13.64 27.09 -9.39
CA SER A 659 13.72 26.25 -8.20
C SER A 659 15.18 26.04 -7.77
N SER A 660 15.40 25.76 -6.48
CA SER A 660 16.73 25.53 -5.92
C SER A 660 17.43 24.30 -6.51
N ASN A 661 16.66 23.28 -6.93
CA ASN A 661 17.14 22.06 -7.55
C ASN A 661 17.16 22.10 -9.09
N TYR A 662 17.01 23.27 -9.70
CA TYR A 662 16.97 23.37 -11.16
C TYR A 662 18.28 22.89 -11.80
N VAL A 663 18.15 21.89 -12.68
CA VAL A 663 19.19 21.36 -13.57
C VAL A 663 18.57 21.29 -14.97
N ALA A 664 19.15 22.01 -15.93
CA ALA A 664 18.64 22.09 -17.29
C ALA A 664 18.44 20.69 -17.90
N GLY A 665 17.26 20.47 -18.49
CA GLY A 665 16.83 19.22 -19.11
C GLY A 665 16.55 18.06 -18.15
N SER A 666 16.68 18.25 -16.84
CA SER A 666 16.67 17.15 -15.87
C SER A 666 15.73 17.37 -14.69
N SER A 667 15.84 18.48 -13.97
CA SER A 667 15.14 18.65 -12.68
C SER A 667 14.76 20.10 -12.41
N GLY A 668 13.71 20.28 -11.61
CA GLY A 668 13.26 21.61 -11.20
C GLY A 668 12.56 22.40 -12.31
N TRP A 669 12.54 23.72 -12.16
CA TRP A 669 11.96 24.63 -13.13
C TRP A 669 12.69 25.97 -13.17
N THR A 670 12.57 26.68 -14.30
CA THR A 670 13.12 28.01 -14.51
C THR A 670 12.21 28.86 -15.40
N MET A 671 12.17 30.17 -15.15
CA MET A 671 11.49 31.19 -15.94
C MET A 671 12.46 32.33 -16.16
N ARG A 672 12.76 32.61 -17.43
CA ARG A 672 13.78 33.57 -17.84
C ARG A 672 13.14 34.89 -18.30
N PRO A 673 13.84 36.04 -18.15
CA PRO A 673 13.36 37.33 -18.63
C PRO A 673 13.15 37.43 -20.15
N ASP A 674 13.72 36.52 -20.93
CA ASP A 674 13.54 36.43 -22.39
C ASP A 674 12.27 35.70 -22.82
N GLY A 675 11.45 35.26 -21.85
CA GLY A 675 10.17 34.57 -22.08
C GLY A 675 10.27 33.05 -22.14
N MET A 676 11.48 32.48 -22.08
CA MET A 676 11.66 31.03 -22.01
C MET A 676 11.33 30.51 -20.61
N ALA A 677 10.52 29.46 -20.55
CA ALA A 677 10.23 28.74 -19.31
C ALA A 677 10.44 27.24 -19.51
N GLU A 678 11.04 26.59 -18.51
CA GLU A 678 11.29 25.15 -18.51
C GLU A 678 10.79 24.58 -17.18
N PHE A 679 9.98 23.52 -17.27
CA PHE A 679 9.43 22.83 -16.12
C PHE A 679 9.67 21.33 -16.29
N SER A 680 10.28 20.67 -15.31
CA SER A 680 10.43 19.21 -15.30
C SER A 680 9.09 18.48 -15.24
N GLY A 681 8.07 19.10 -14.66
CA GLY A 681 6.68 18.64 -14.68
C GLY A 681 5.72 19.82 -14.58
N VAL A 682 4.65 19.80 -15.37
CA VAL A 682 3.64 20.87 -15.39
C VAL A 682 2.24 20.31 -15.60
N ILE A 683 1.26 20.83 -14.84
CA ILE A 683 -0.17 20.62 -15.09
C ILE A 683 -0.74 21.98 -15.50
N VAL A 684 -1.14 22.12 -16.76
CA VAL A 684 -1.75 23.34 -17.29
C VAL A 684 -3.27 23.19 -17.28
N ARG A 685 -3.98 24.10 -16.63
CA ARG A 685 -5.45 24.20 -16.72
C ARG A 685 -5.80 25.34 -17.67
N GLY A 686 -6.66 25.07 -18.66
CA GLY A 686 -7.06 26.04 -19.68
C GLY A 686 -6.51 25.70 -21.07
N THR A 687 -6.56 26.67 -21.99
CA THR A 687 -6.13 26.51 -23.39
C THR A 687 -4.63 26.77 -23.54
N ILE A 688 -3.93 25.91 -24.28
CA ILE A 688 -2.55 26.10 -24.68
C ILE A 688 -2.53 26.68 -26.10
N TYR A 689 -1.95 27.87 -26.27
CA TYR A 689 -1.68 28.45 -27.57
C TYR A 689 -0.23 28.15 -27.96
N SER A 690 -0.04 27.33 -29.00
CA SER A 690 1.28 26.94 -29.49
C SER A 690 1.35 27.21 -31.01
N THR A 691 2.35 27.96 -31.43
CA THR A 691 2.69 28.14 -32.86
C THR A 691 3.63 27.03 -33.36
N ALA A 692 4.39 26.43 -32.45
CA ALA A 692 5.21 25.24 -32.67
C ALA A 692 5.47 24.49 -31.35
N GLY A 693 5.74 23.19 -31.42
CA GLY A 693 6.09 22.38 -30.24
C GLY A 693 6.10 20.87 -30.51
N THR A 694 6.43 20.08 -29.48
CA THR A 694 6.37 18.60 -29.56
C THR A 694 5.65 18.01 -28.35
N ILE A 695 4.67 17.12 -28.56
CA ILE A 695 3.94 16.40 -27.51
C ILE A 695 4.03 14.90 -27.79
N GLY A 696 4.76 14.14 -26.98
CA GLY A 696 4.83 12.67 -27.13
C GLY A 696 5.29 12.19 -28.51
N GLY A 697 6.18 12.94 -29.18
CA GLY A 697 6.63 12.66 -30.54
C GLY A 697 5.74 13.26 -31.66
N ILE A 698 4.65 13.95 -31.32
CA ILE A 698 3.81 14.69 -32.26
C ILE A 698 4.35 16.12 -32.37
N THR A 699 4.71 16.53 -33.58
CA THR A 699 5.14 17.89 -33.90
C THR A 699 3.94 18.79 -34.19
N ILE A 700 3.82 19.88 -33.44
CA ILE A 700 2.92 21.00 -33.67
C ILE A 700 3.68 22.03 -34.49
N ASN A 701 3.11 22.46 -35.62
CA ASN A 701 3.64 23.57 -36.41
C ASN A 701 2.49 24.30 -37.14
N GLY A 702 2.81 25.33 -37.93
CA GLY A 702 1.82 26.09 -38.69
C GLY A 702 0.98 25.28 -39.68
N ASN A 703 1.39 24.04 -40.01
CA ASN A 703 0.67 23.16 -40.92
C ASN A 703 -0.24 22.16 -40.19
N GLY A 704 -0.14 22.01 -38.86
CA GLY A 704 -1.00 21.11 -38.06
C GLY A 704 -0.23 20.23 -37.07
N LEU A 705 -0.85 19.13 -36.68
CA LEU A 705 -0.28 18.08 -35.84
C LEU A 705 0.29 16.98 -36.74
N ASN A 706 1.58 16.68 -36.58
CA ASN A 706 2.29 15.76 -37.45
C ASN A 706 3.02 14.73 -36.61
N ALA A 707 2.96 13.45 -36.99
CA ALA A 707 3.75 12.40 -36.39
C ALA A 707 4.40 11.52 -37.46
N GLY A 708 5.56 10.95 -37.14
CA GLY A 708 6.33 10.14 -38.08
C GLY A 708 6.93 11.00 -39.21
N GLY A 709 6.75 10.58 -40.46
CA GLY A 709 7.35 11.25 -41.63
C GLY A 709 6.67 12.55 -42.08
N PHE A 710 5.52 12.90 -41.50
CA PHE A 710 4.74 14.05 -41.91
C PHE A 710 5.37 15.37 -41.44
N TRP A 711 5.42 16.36 -42.33
CA TRP A 711 5.84 17.74 -42.03
C TRP A 711 4.76 18.79 -42.39
N GLY A 712 3.65 18.33 -42.95
CA GLY A 712 2.51 19.13 -43.40
C GLY A 712 1.55 18.26 -44.19
N TYR A 713 0.61 18.90 -44.89
CA TYR A 713 -0.38 18.20 -45.73
C TYR A 713 0.22 17.76 -47.06
N ALA A 714 1.12 16.80 -46.99
CA ALA A 714 1.66 16.09 -48.13
C ALA A 714 1.97 14.67 -47.69
N TRP A 715 1.67 13.70 -48.54
CA TRP A 715 2.09 12.34 -48.31
C TRP A 715 3.62 12.31 -48.21
N PRO A 716 4.19 11.78 -47.12
CA PRO A 716 5.63 11.76 -46.97
C PRO A 716 6.24 10.84 -48.03
N PRO A 717 7.57 10.92 -48.25
CA PRO A 717 8.27 10.02 -49.14
C PRO A 717 7.90 8.56 -48.86
N ALA A 718 7.86 7.75 -49.92
CA ALA A 718 7.57 6.33 -49.81
C ALA A 718 8.50 5.67 -48.76
N GLY A 719 7.95 4.78 -47.94
CA GLY A 719 8.67 4.19 -46.79
C GLY A 719 8.49 4.94 -45.47
N GLN A 720 7.80 6.08 -45.47
CA GLN A 720 7.41 6.77 -44.24
C GLN A 720 5.91 6.65 -44.01
N SER A 721 5.51 6.77 -42.74
CA SER A 721 4.12 6.73 -42.30
C SER A 721 3.95 7.57 -41.05
N GLY A 722 2.73 7.62 -40.55
CA GLY A 722 2.36 8.33 -39.34
C GLY A 722 0.99 8.93 -39.54
N PHE A 723 0.83 10.14 -39.04
CA PHE A 723 -0.36 10.91 -39.33
C PHE A 723 -0.07 12.39 -39.50
N HIS A 724 -0.96 13.03 -40.24
CA HIS A 724 -1.10 14.47 -40.28
C HIS A 724 -2.54 14.82 -39.98
N ILE A 725 -2.74 15.84 -39.14
CA ILE A 725 -4.03 16.47 -38.87
C ILE A 725 -3.83 17.99 -39.02
N GLY A 726 -4.42 18.58 -40.05
CA GLY A 726 -4.21 20.00 -40.35
C GLY A 726 -5.35 20.62 -41.14
N PRO A 727 -5.22 21.91 -41.55
CA PRO A 727 -6.31 22.64 -42.22
C PRO A 727 -6.75 22.02 -43.56
N ASN A 728 -5.94 21.15 -44.14
CA ASN A 728 -6.23 20.48 -45.40
C ASN A 728 -6.78 19.05 -45.25
N GLY A 729 -6.86 18.49 -44.03
CA GLY A 729 -7.46 17.18 -43.76
C GLY A 729 -6.66 16.29 -42.79
N ILE A 730 -7.06 15.02 -42.73
CA ILE A 730 -6.39 13.96 -41.98
C ILE A 730 -5.76 12.98 -42.96
N LEU A 731 -4.47 12.73 -42.78
CA LEU A 731 -3.74 11.71 -43.50
C LEU A 731 -3.31 10.68 -42.46
N LEU A 732 -3.80 9.45 -42.54
CA LEU A 732 -3.31 8.33 -41.75
C LEU A 732 -2.60 7.35 -42.66
N GLY A 733 -1.44 6.85 -42.26
CA GLY A 733 -0.64 5.96 -43.11
C GLY A 733 0.07 6.75 -44.21
N ASN A 734 0.03 6.26 -45.45
CA ASN A 734 0.64 6.95 -46.59
C ASN A 734 0.05 6.46 -47.93
N ALA A 735 -0.53 7.34 -48.76
CA ALA A 735 -1.07 6.95 -50.07
C ALA A 735 0.00 6.47 -51.05
N ASN A 736 1.24 7.00 -50.96
CA ASN A 736 2.37 6.46 -51.71
C ASN A 736 2.69 5.02 -51.31
N ASN A 737 2.25 4.60 -50.12
CA ASN A 737 2.36 3.23 -49.64
C ASN A 737 1.07 2.42 -49.86
N GLY A 738 0.02 2.99 -50.47
CA GLY A 738 -1.27 2.33 -50.76
C GLY A 738 -2.12 1.95 -49.55
N ARG A 739 -1.62 2.16 -48.33
CA ARG A 739 -2.32 1.91 -47.06
C ARG A 739 -2.49 3.20 -46.34
N TYR A 740 -3.68 3.72 -46.47
CA TYR A 740 -3.96 5.01 -45.97
C TYR A 740 -5.43 5.13 -45.69
N VAL A 741 -5.69 6.06 -44.80
CA VAL A 741 -6.98 6.69 -44.70
C VAL A 741 -6.70 8.15 -44.97
N GLU A 742 -7.01 8.56 -46.19
CA GLU A 742 -7.11 9.97 -46.48
C GLU A 742 -8.50 10.42 -46.11
N ILE A 743 -8.56 11.48 -45.32
CA ILE A 743 -9.78 12.24 -45.10
C ILE A 743 -9.43 13.65 -45.53
N GLN A 744 -9.74 13.97 -46.78
CA GLN A 744 -9.45 15.29 -47.32
C GLN A 744 -10.30 16.35 -46.60
N SER A 745 -9.88 17.63 -46.62
CA SER A 745 -10.73 18.74 -46.15
C SER A 745 -12.05 18.86 -46.93
N SER A 746 -12.09 18.29 -48.15
CA SER A 746 -13.31 18.11 -48.96
C SER A 746 -14.23 16.97 -48.48
N GLY A 747 -13.82 16.20 -47.46
CA GLY A 747 -14.60 15.14 -46.85
C GLY A 747 -14.52 13.77 -47.52
N ASN A 748 -13.82 13.62 -48.65
CA ASN A 748 -13.62 12.32 -49.29
C ASN A 748 -12.79 11.39 -48.41
N ILE A 749 -13.27 10.16 -48.21
CA ILE A 749 -12.52 9.10 -47.54
C ILE A 749 -11.96 8.17 -48.59
N TYR A 750 -10.65 8.29 -48.80
CA TYR A 750 -9.91 7.28 -49.51
C TYR A 750 -9.32 6.37 -48.47
N ALA A 751 -10.12 5.36 -48.13
CA ALA A 751 -9.71 4.20 -47.40
C ALA A 751 -9.91 3.03 -48.35
N PRO A 752 -8.93 2.76 -49.23
CA PRO A 752 -9.10 1.83 -50.33
C PRO A 752 -9.84 0.54 -49.91
N GLY A 753 -11.13 0.48 -50.30
CA GLY A 753 -12.03 -0.68 -50.34
C GLY A 753 -12.70 -1.19 -49.06
N LEU A 754 -12.64 -0.52 -47.89
CA LEU A 754 -12.68 -1.34 -46.67
C LEU A 754 -13.21 -0.69 -45.38
N ARG A 755 -14.08 -1.44 -44.68
CA ARG A 755 -14.43 -1.30 -43.26
C ARG A 755 -14.26 -2.63 -42.54
N ILE A 756 -13.77 -2.56 -41.30
CA ILE A 756 -13.56 -3.69 -40.40
C ILE A 756 -14.12 -3.32 -39.03
N GLU A 757 -15.03 -4.13 -38.51
CA GLU A 757 -15.74 -3.84 -37.26
C GLU A 757 -16.14 -5.13 -36.55
N ASN A 758 -15.71 -5.28 -35.29
CA ASN A 758 -16.14 -6.40 -34.43
C ASN A 758 -15.95 -7.79 -35.08
N GLY A 759 -14.91 -7.93 -35.90
CA GLY A 759 -14.60 -9.12 -36.70
C GLY A 759 -15.19 -9.15 -38.11
N ASN A 760 -16.12 -8.26 -38.46
CA ASN A 760 -16.80 -8.23 -39.75
C ASN A 760 -16.25 -7.15 -40.69
N ALA A 761 -15.95 -7.58 -41.91
CA ALA A 761 -15.48 -6.70 -42.97
C ALA A 761 -16.63 -6.40 -43.94
N THR A 762 -16.87 -5.11 -44.11
CA THR A 762 -17.82 -4.58 -45.07
C THR A 762 -17.01 -3.86 -46.14
N PHE A 763 -17.05 -4.41 -47.34
CA PHE A 763 -16.45 -3.81 -48.52
C PHE A 763 -17.46 -2.91 -49.19
N PHE A 764 -16.94 -1.87 -49.81
CA PHE A 764 -17.76 -0.86 -50.46
C PHE A 764 -17.22 -0.52 -51.82
N GLY A 765 -17.99 0.34 -52.47
CA GLY A 765 -18.05 0.32 -53.91
C GLY A 765 -18.97 -0.80 -54.34
N ASN A 766 -19.14 -0.90 -55.64
CA ASN A 766 -19.53 -2.14 -56.24
C ASN A 766 -18.70 -3.24 -55.54
N LEU A 767 -19.38 -4.05 -54.72
CA LEU A 767 -19.08 -5.47 -54.72
C LEU A 767 -19.60 -5.91 -56.08
N SER A 768 -18.89 -5.46 -57.08
CA SER A 768 -19.22 -5.57 -58.46
C SER A 768 -17.89 -5.35 -59.16
N GLY A 769 -17.59 -6.42 -59.88
CA GLY A 769 -16.47 -7.26 -59.44
C GLY A 769 -16.62 -8.01 -58.08
N ALA A 770 -17.79 -8.14 -57.43
CA ALA A 770 -17.96 -9.01 -56.24
C ALA A 770 -17.89 -10.49 -56.61
N SER A 771 -17.29 -11.30 -55.75
CA SER A 771 -17.38 -12.78 -55.82
C SER A 771 -17.04 -13.40 -54.45
N GLY A 772 -17.60 -14.54 -54.07
CA GLY A 772 -17.31 -15.28 -52.82
C GLY A 772 -18.39 -16.32 -52.44
N THR A 773 -18.10 -17.24 -51.51
CA THR A 773 -19.05 -18.21 -50.92
C THR A 773 -19.66 -17.64 -49.64
N PHE A 774 -20.98 -17.74 -49.47
CA PHE A 774 -21.68 -17.24 -48.27
C PHE A 774 -22.18 -18.45 -47.47
N SER A 775 -21.71 -18.62 -46.22
CA SER A 775 -22.17 -19.70 -45.32
C SER A 775 -23.51 -19.40 -44.63
N GLY A 776 -24.13 -18.26 -44.96
CA GLY A 776 -25.40 -17.78 -44.43
C GLY A 776 -26.42 -17.50 -45.53
N THR A 777 -27.62 -17.07 -45.14
CA THR A 777 -28.72 -16.76 -46.07
C THR A 777 -28.35 -15.59 -46.99
N ILE A 778 -28.41 -15.81 -48.31
CA ILE A 778 -28.38 -14.75 -49.32
C ILE A 778 -29.83 -14.35 -49.63
N THR A 779 -30.26 -13.17 -49.22
CA THR A 779 -31.59 -12.64 -49.53
C THR A 779 -31.50 -11.73 -50.76
N ALA A 780 -31.87 -12.22 -51.95
CA ALA A 780 -31.79 -11.45 -53.21
C ALA A 780 -32.96 -11.77 -54.18
N GLN A 781 -33.36 -10.81 -55.03
CA GLN A 781 -34.55 -10.92 -55.90
C GLN A 781 -34.38 -11.79 -57.18
N LYS A 782 -33.15 -12.09 -57.62
CA LYS A 782 -32.84 -12.96 -58.78
C LYS A 782 -31.55 -13.77 -58.50
N VAL A 783 -31.66 -15.05 -58.13
CA VAL A 783 -30.51 -15.87 -57.69
C VAL A 783 -30.15 -16.99 -58.67
N ILE A 784 -31.15 -17.62 -59.31
CA ILE A 784 -30.94 -18.62 -60.36
C ILE A 784 -31.57 -18.11 -61.65
N THR A 785 -30.74 -17.88 -62.66
CA THR A 785 -31.11 -17.56 -64.04
C THR A 785 -30.51 -18.62 -64.95
N THR A 786 -31.02 -18.82 -66.17
CA THR A 786 -30.43 -19.80 -67.10
C THR A 786 -28.98 -19.46 -67.49
N GLY A 787 -28.55 -18.21 -67.26
CA GLY A 787 -27.21 -17.71 -67.54
C GLY A 787 -26.13 -18.07 -66.52
N ASN A 788 -26.45 -18.41 -65.26
CA ASN A 788 -25.47 -18.64 -64.19
C ASN A 788 -25.37 -20.11 -63.72
N LEU A 789 -25.73 -21.06 -64.59
CA LEU A 789 -25.56 -22.51 -64.38
C LEU A 789 -24.54 -23.08 -65.39
N GLU A 790 -23.65 -23.97 -64.95
CA GLU A 790 -22.68 -24.72 -65.77
C GLU A 790 -23.36 -25.90 -66.51
N ASP A 791 -22.72 -26.44 -67.54
CA ASP A 791 -23.23 -27.60 -68.32
C ASP A 791 -23.44 -28.81 -67.39
N ASN A 792 -24.60 -29.48 -67.50
CA ASN A 792 -25.03 -30.60 -66.65
C ASN A 792 -25.18 -30.33 -65.14
N ALA A 793 -25.13 -29.07 -64.67
CA ALA A 793 -25.10 -28.77 -63.23
C ALA A 793 -26.45 -28.93 -62.48
N ALA A 794 -27.58 -29.01 -63.19
CA ALA A 794 -28.90 -29.21 -62.59
C ALA A 794 -29.91 -29.83 -63.58
N ALA A 795 -30.79 -30.70 -63.09
CA ALA A 795 -31.91 -31.26 -63.86
C ALA A 795 -33.24 -30.96 -63.15
N VAL A 796 -34.25 -30.54 -63.91
CA VAL A 796 -35.62 -30.33 -63.41
C VAL A 796 -36.53 -31.38 -64.04
N PRO A 797 -36.82 -32.50 -63.35
CA PRO A 797 -37.73 -33.51 -63.86
C PRO A 797 -39.19 -33.10 -63.63
N LEU A 798 -39.99 -33.25 -64.68
CA LEU A 798 -41.43 -33.01 -64.68
C LEU A 798 -42.12 -34.27 -65.18
N PHE A 799 -43.17 -34.76 -64.51
CA PHE A 799 -43.76 -36.07 -64.80
C PHE A 799 -45.29 -36.04 -64.78
N ALA A 800 -45.92 -36.72 -65.74
CA ALA A 800 -47.36 -36.95 -65.79
C ALA A 800 -47.69 -38.34 -66.36
N GLN A 801 -48.61 -39.07 -65.74
CA GLN A 801 -49.12 -40.36 -66.25
C GLN A 801 -50.65 -40.41 -66.25
N SER A 802 -51.23 -41.23 -67.12
CA SER A 802 -52.68 -41.37 -67.26
C SER A 802 -53.05 -42.79 -67.69
N ALA A 803 -54.13 -43.34 -67.14
CA ALA A 803 -54.74 -44.61 -67.56
C ALA A 803 -55.75 -44.43 -68.72
N SER A 804 -55.48 -43.44 -69.56
CA SER A 804 -56.26 -43.10 -70.74
C SER A 804 -55.34 -43.08 -71.96
N THR A 805 -55.90 -42.85 -73.14
CA THR A 805 -55.12 -42.67 -74.36
C THR A 805 -54.43 -41.29 -74.44
N TYR A 806 -54.55 -40.44 -73.42
CA TYR A 806 -54.02 -39.08 -73.40
C TYR A 806 -53.38 -38.71 -72.05
N THR A 807 -52.22 -38.04 -72.10
CA THR A 807 -51.64 -37.28 -70.97
C THR A 807 -50.93 -36.03 -71.47
N ALA A 808 -50.73 -35.05 -70.60
CA ALA A 808 -50.02 -33.81 -70.94
C ALA A 808 -49.23 -33.23 -69.77
N LEU A 809 -48.25 -32.41 -70.11
CA LEU A 809 -47.33 -31.78 -69.18
C LEU A 809 -46.92 -30.40 -69.70
N TRP A 810 -46.85 -29.41 -68.80
CA TRP A 810 -46.35 -28.08 -69.13
C TRP A 810 -44.89 -27.94 -68.68
N VAL A 811 -44.02 -27.54 -69.61
CA VAL A 811 -42.60 -27.27 -69.35
C VAL A 811 -42.40 -25.76 -69.23
N PRO A 812 -41.73 -25.26 -68.16
CA PRO A 812 -41.48 -23.84 -67.97
C PRO A 812 -40.57 -23.27 -69.05
N ALA A 813 -40.53 -21.95 -69.21
CA ALA A 813 -39.77 -21.31 -70.27
C ALA A 813 -38.26 -21.64 -70.22
N PHE A 814 -37.70 -22.02 -71.36
CA PHE A 814 -36.28 -22.31 -71.53
C PHE A 814 -35.79 -21.83 -72.90
N ASP A 815 -34.54 -21.38 -72.95
CA ASP A 815 -33.93 -20.81 -74.15
C ASP A 815 -33.32 -21.89 -75.08
N GLY A 816 -32.81 -21.47 -76.24
CA GLY A 816 -32.27 -22.36 -77.27
C GLY A 816 -30.96 -23.08 -76.92
N ALA A 817 -30.27 -22.67 -75.85
CA ALA A 817 -29.09 -23.37 -75.34
C ALA A 817 -29.46 -24.59 -74.49
N MET A 818 -30.72 -24.66 -74.06
CA MET A 818 -31.25 -25.76 -73.25
C MET A 818 -31.96 -26.78 -74.15
N THR A 819 -31.85 -28.06 -73.81
CA THR A 819 -32.59 -29.18 -74.44
C THR A 819 -33.56 -29.77 -73.44
N CYS A 820 -34.83 -29.87 -73.84
CA CYS A 820 -35.82 -30.67 -73.14
C CYS A 820 -35.78 -32.09 -73.69
N VAL A 821 -35.44 -33.06 -72.85
CA VAL A 821 -35.54 -34.48 -73.16
C VAL A 821 -36.84 -34.99 -72.57
N VAL A 822 -37.69 -35.50 -73.44
CA VAL A 822 -39.00 -36.04 -73.12
C VAL A 822 -38.94 -37.55 -73.19
N HIS A 823 -39.01 -38.21 -72.04
CA HIS A 823 -39.21 -39.65 -71.96
C HIS A 823 -40.69 -39.93 -71.90
N TYR A 824 -41.19 -40.75 -72.82
CA TYR A 824 -42.61 -40.98 -72.91
C TYR A 824 -42.88 -42.41 -73.35
N GLY A 825 -44.02 -42.95 -72.94
CA GLY A 825 -44.33 -44.32 -73.26
C GLY A 825 -45.77 -44.67 -72.97
N GLY A 826 -46.14 -45.87 -73.37
CA GLY A 826 -47.45 -46.40 -73.04
C GLY A 826 -47.62 -47.86 -73.38
N SER A 827 -48.62 -48.45 -72.74
CA SER A 827 -49.05 -49.82 -72.92
C SER A 827 -50.55 -49.86 -73.21
N PHE A 828 -51.00 -50.87 -73.95
CA PHE A 828 -52.41 -51.06 -74.31
C PHE A 828 -52.77 -52.55 -74.44
N ASN A 829 -54.05 -52.92 -74.25
CA ASN A 829 -54.55 -54.30 -74.30
C ASN A 829 -55.85 -54.44 -75.13
N PHE A 830 -56.02 -55.51 -75.94
CA PHE A 830 -57.24 -55.79 -76.73
C PHE A 830 -57.59 -57.29 -76.92
N MET A 831 -58.88 -57.56 -77.22
CA MET A 831 -59.44 -58.88 -77.62
C MET A 831 -59.95 -58.84 -79.08
N ASN A 832 -59.21 -59.47 -80.02
CA ASN A 832 -59.52 -59.89 -81.40
C ASN A 832 -60.20 -58.89 -82.38
N PHE A 833 -59.53 -58.52 -83.50
CA PHE A 833 -59.99 -58.31 -84.91
C PHE A 833 -58.87 -57.61 -85.77
N ARG A 834 -59.03 -57.50 -87.11
CA ARG A 834 -58.00 -57.37 -88.21
C ARG A 834 -56.83 -56.34 -88.08
N ASP A 835 -55.78 -56.60 -88.89
CA ASP A 835 -54.43 -55.97 -89.00
C ASP A 835 -54.35 -54.44 -89.18
N GLU A 836 -54.62 -53.65 -88.13
CA GLU A 836 -54.29 -52.21 -88.09
C GLU A 836 -53.23 -51.86 -87.01
N ALA A 837 -52.41 -50.85 -87.29
CA ALA A 837 -51.29 -50.39 -86.46
C ALA A 837 -51.76 -49.40 -85.37
N VAL A 838 -51.23 -49.52 -84.14
CA VAL A 838 -51.50 -48.61 -83.02
C VAL A 838 -50.36 -47.60 -82.90
N TYR A 839 -50.72 -46.31 -82.93
CA TYR A 839 -49.75 -45.21 -82.88
C TYR A 839 -49.73 -44.53 -81.53
N LEU A 840 -48.53 -44.34 -81.00
CA LEU A 840 -48.25 -43.42 -79.91
C LEU A 840 -47.64 -42.15 -80.50
N THR A 841 -48.35 -41.03 -80.37
CA THR A 841 -47.98 -39.75 -80.96
C THR A 841 -47.72 -38.70 -79.90
N LEU A 842 -46.49 -38.19 -79.87
CA LEU A 842 -46.07 -37.05 -79.06
C LEU A 842 -46.35 -35.75 -79.81
N TYR A 843 -46.95 -34.80 -79.11
CA TYR A 843 -47.18 -33.43 -79.55
C TYR A 843 -46.39 -32.47 -78.68
N VAL A 844 -45.80 -31.46 -79.32
CA VAL A 844 -45.22 -30.31 -78.64
C VAL A 844 -45.90 -29.06 -79.18
N ASP A 845 -46.48 -28.28 -78.28
CA ASP A 845 -47.31 -27.10 -78.58
C ASP A 845 -48.43 -27.41 -79.59
N GLY A 846 -49.07 -28.57 -79.46
CA GLY A 846 -50.15 -29.01 -80.34
C GLY A 846 -49.72 -29.52 -81.72
N VAL A 847 -48.42 -29.55 -82.04
CA VAL A 847 -47.87 -30.10 -83.29
C VAL A 847 -47.33 -31.50 -83.06
N ALA A 848 -47.74 -32.49 -83.88
CA ALA A 848 -47.23 -33.85 -83.79
C ALA A 848 -45.73 -33.88 -84.16
N VAL A 849 -44.88 -34.18 -83.18
CA VAL A 849 -43.42 -34.19 -83.37
C VAL A 849 -42.84 -35.59 -83.58
N GLN A 850 -43.52 -36.62 -83.06
CA GLN A 850 -43.11 -38.01 -83.25
C GLN A 850 -44.32 -38.93 -83.15
N SER A 851 -44.49 -39.84 -84.10
CA SER A 851 -45.54 -40.86 -84.07
C SER A 851 -44.92 -42.22 -84.32
N ILE A 852 -45.15 -43.17 -83.41
CA ILE A 852 -44.49 -44.48 -83.41
C ILE A 852 -45.55 -45.57 -83.34
N VAL A 853 -45.42 -46.58 -84.20
CA VAL A 853 -46.22 -47.79 -84.10
C VAL A 853 -45.69 -48.62 -82.94
N ILE A 854 -46.49 -48.80 -81.91
CA ILE A 854 -46.11 -49.54 -80.69
C ILE A 854 -46.71 -50.95 -80.64
N GLY A 855 -47.46 -51.32 -81.66
CA GLY A 855 -47.95 -52.67 -81.90
C GLY A 855 -49.04 -52.69 -82.97
N SER A 856 -49.64 -53.86 -83.16
CA SER A 856 -50.81 -54.09 -84.02
C SER A 856 -51.92 -54.70 -83.19
N LEU A 857 -53.19 -54.54 -83.59
CA LEU A 857 -54.39 -54.88 -82.80
C LEU A 857 -54.50 -56.33 -82.25
N ASN A 858 -53.60 -57.26 -82.60
CA ASN A 858 -53.58 -58.65 -82.10
C ASN A 858 -52.33 -59.04 -81.26
N TYR A 859 -51.40 -58.11 -81.00
CA TYR A 859 -50.25 -58.33 -80.11
C TYR A 859 -50.18 -57.20 -79.08
N PRO A 860 -50.27 -57.46 -77.76
CA PRO A 860 -50.11 -56.41 -76.76
C PRO A 860 -48.72 -55.79 -76.90
N GLY A 861 -48.69 -54.46 -77.00
CA GLY A 861 -47.47 -53.69 -77.22
C GLY A 861 -47.19 -52.77 -76.05
N ASN A 862 -45.93 -52.77 -75.59
CA ASN A 862 -45.41 -51.78 -74.65
C ASN A 862 -44.22 -51.10 -75.29
N GLY A 863 -44.15 -49.78 -75.21
CA GLY A 863 -43.06 -49.00 -75.76
C GLY A 863 -42.74 -47.79 -74.89
N ALA A 864 -41.45 -47.60 -74.62
CA ALA A 864 -40.91 -46.39 -74.01
C ALA A 864 -39.90 -45.78 -74.98
N PHE A 865 -40.02 -44.47 -75.19
CA PHE A 865 -39.29 -43.71 -76.18
C PHE A 865 -38.80 -42.40 -75.59
N ALA A 866 -37.88 -41.76 -76.30
CA ALA A 866 -37.41 -40.44 -75.94
C ALA A 866 -37.40 -39.53 -77.17
N PHE A 867 -37.76 -38.27 -76.94
CA PHE A 867 -37.68 -37.20 -77.93
C PHE A 867 -37.02 -35.99 -77.30
N ALA A 868 -36.11 -35.34 -78.01
CA ALA A 868 -35.42 -34.17 -77.51
C ALA A 868 -35.68 -32.95 -78.41
N PHE A 869 -35.90 -31.78 -77.80
CA PHE A 869 -36.04 -30.52 -78.53
C PHE A 869 -35.42 -29.35 -77.78
N SER A 870 -35.00 -28.32 -78.52
CA SER A 870 -34.44 -27.10 -77.96
C SER A 870 -35.52 -26.08 -77.58
N GLY A 871 -35.21 -25.21 -76.62
CA GLY A 871 -36.13 -24.17 -76.15
C GLY A 871 -36.28 -23.01 -77.13
N ASN A 872 -37.38 -22.27 -76.99
CA ASN A 872 -37.67 -21.06 -77.77
C ASN A 872 -37.84 -19.80 -76.90
N GLY A 873 -37.50 -19.88 -75.61
CA GLY A 873 -37.65 -18.80 -74.63
C GLY A 873 -39.04 -18.72 -74.00
N ALA A 874 -40.00 -19.56 -74.40
CA ALA A 874 -41.36 -19.62 -73.83
C ALA A 874 -41.64 -20.99 -73.19
N GLY A 875 -42.66 -21.05 -72.33
CA GLY A 875 -43.16 -22.31 -71.78
C GLY A 875 -43.81 -23.17 -72.89
N ARG A 876 -43.69 -24.49 -72.77
CA ARG A 876 -44.03 -25.44 -73.83
C ARG A 876 -45.05 -26.46 -73.33
N SER A 877 -46.09 -26.75 -74.10
CA SER A 877 -47.03 -27.84 -73.81
C SER A 877 -46.53 -29.13 -74.45
N ILE A 878 -46.48 -30.21 -73.69
CA ILE A 878 -46.15 -31.54 -74.18
C ILE A 878 -47.35 -32.43 -73.96
N GLU A 879 -47.86 -33.03 -75.03
CA GLU A 879 -49.02 -33.91 -74.97
C GLU A 879 -48.70 -35.24 -75.62
N LEU A 880 -49.17 -36.33 -75.04
CA LEU A 880 -49.00 -37.66 -75.57
C LEU A 880 -50.36 -38.28 -75.83
N ARG A 881 -50.56 -38.76 -77.05
CA ARG A 881 -51.83 -39.34 -77.50
C ARG A 881 -51.61 -40.71 -78.12
N LEU A 882 -52.45 -41.68 -77.77
CA LEU A 882 -52.47 -43.02 -78.33
C LEU A 882 -53.71 -43.18 -79.22
N SER A 883 -53.53 -43.65 -80.45
CA SER A 883 -54.61 -43.76 -81.44
C SER A 883 -54.52 -45.05 -82.26
N ALA A 884 -55.67 -45.70 -82.47
CA ALA A 884 -55.86 -46.85 -83.36
C ALA A 884 -57.07 -46.56 -84.29
N GLY A 885 -57.06 -47.06 -85.52
CA GLY A 885 -58.06 -46.75 -86.55
C GLY A 885 -59.50 -47.11 -86.15
N GLY A 886 -60.20 -46.18 -85.51
CA GLY A 886 -61.64 -46.24 -85.25
C GLY A 886 -62.10 -46.89 -83.94
N GLN A 887 -61.23 -47.27 -83.01
CA GLN A 887 -61.60 -47.80 -81.67
C GLN A 887 -60.66 -47.28 -80.56
N THR A 888 -61.18 -47.06 -79.34
CA THR A 888 -60.42 -46.53 -78.19
C THR A 888 -59.90 -47.66 -77.27
N PRO A 889 -58.58 -47.92 -77.19
CA PRO A 889 -58.01 -48.90 -76.25
C PRO A 889 -58.18 -48.53 -74.78
N SER A 890 -58.19 -49.56 -73.92
CA SER A 890 -57.70 -49.40 -72.56
C SER A 890 -56.17 -49.29 -72.62
N ALA A 891 -55.63 -48.16 -72.17
CA ALA A 891 -54.22 -47.83 -72.29
C ALA A 891 -53.70 -47.10 -71.04
N ASN A 892 -52.41 -47.27 -70.76
CA ASN A 892 -51.68 -46.43 -69.82
C ASN A 892 -50.59 -45.69 -70.59
N VAL A 893 -50.54 -44.36 -70.46
CA VAL A 893 -49.52 -43.53 -71.11
C VAL A 893 -48.84 -42.62 -70.08
N PHE A 894 -47.55 -42.36 -70.25
CA PHE A 894 -46.77 -41.46 -69.39
C PHE A 894 -45.88 -40.54 -70.23
N VAL A 895 -45.61 -39.36 -69.70
CA VAL A 895 -44.66 -38.40 -70.23
C VAL A 895 -43.86 -37.77 -69.10
N GLN A 896 -42.56 -37.69 -69.29
CA GLN A 896 -41.60 -37.07 -68.40
C GLN A 896 -40.74 -36.11 -69.21
N ALA A 897 -40.63 -34.86 -68.79
CA ALA A 897 -39.74 -33.88 -69.41
C ALA A 897 -38.61 -33.53 -68.45
N THR A 898 -37.38 -33.50 -68.95
CA THR A 898 -36.20 -33.07 -68.19
C THR A 898 -35.47 -32.01 -68.98
N LEU A 899 -35.19 -30.87 -68.35
CA LEU A 899 -34.42 -29.78 -68.95
C LEU A 899 -32.94 -29.96 -68.67
N HIS A 900 -32.14 -29.94 -69.72
CA HIS A 900 -30.68 -29.99 -69.69
C HIS A 900 -30.11 -28.74 -70.34
N LYS A 901 -29.03 -28.18 -69.79
CA LYS A 901 -28.20 -27.21 -70.50
C LYS A 901 -27.19 -27.97 -71.36
N ARG A 902 -27.15 -27.69 -72.67
CA ARG A 902 -26.23 -28.35 -73.60
C ARG A 902 -24.79 -27.95 -73.34
#